data_AF-A0A937NAM1-F1
#
_entry.id   AF-A0A937NAM1-F1
#
_cell.length_a   1.000
_cell.length_b   1.000
_cell.length_c   1.000
_cell.angle_alpha   90.00
_cell.angle_beta   90.00
_cell.angle_gamma   90.00
#
_symmetry.space_group_name_H-M   'P 1'
#
loop_
_entity.id
_entity.type
_entity.pdbx_description
1 polymer ?
#
loop_
_entity_poly.entity_id
_entity_poly.type
_entity_poly.pdbx_seq_one_letter_code
_entity_poly.pdbx_strand_id
1 'polypeptide(L)'
;MKSFFGWSHSAWFIACLLFAGGSPVWAASLPDDFVTHRSGPSWKAEMELVPDGLGAFTVAIAQSFPRHTPSQPGEFVSASLSVTVPKAGPAELSFRFADTFTGPTAGYHFAEVRVGDAVLFRQDVAGGTTRPHSVRLDLRKALPEGGQTNLVFRSSDSKTVSNFPVTVYFMEPVLKTDEGVRRLLPPVEIEPPEPLPPELPLPSLALAGESWTRRARIVQPWGRTQWDAIVHADQRAPWLACEFGFDAIIVLPPEAHNAITGESFHVTEAEFNAALAAYRAAGFRIILYSAVMHCGHAPVWQDGTLTKTHPEWSQRGPKGEPLTLYGAEWLCPSTDALPFAIEYARKIQRRYRADAVMLDNNEFFTASSGLTCYCACCQRCFRQYLKLRFGDTVLGETTSTVTIPTDLGPLYNLWLHWRNRAWAEAIEQFRVELRKENPDIVVLANTQYLRAAPDLATDLQYGHEDAVLSESRDKSADQMTDKLLLGKSLAKDRPLWNYLGTFERKDFGRLVSPERVSMNVSTTHACRARPWVVYYGFFEKPDENQDALDRMAKTLRWHGTQDSELQGMKPFAPVLSLVSLTSRNCRAVPLIPSHLTPLRKMGVCARLAEEKALPTGVLDDCRVLLIERAPCLSHESVAAIVDFVQSGGTLITSADVGMYDAIGRPRPTSPLWTELGLPHAPVEPTRCGKGEVVVMTLPAPWEDVSGWLSPARFLLEPQADASVLPYVDRNGQLLVYVCADGPLPDDIHVTACDGVSGRAIICSPDQLQPRVVGLMTR
;
A
#
# COMPACT_ATOMS: atom_id res chain seq x y z
N MET A 1 -2.33 7.83 -41.90
CA MET A 1 -2.57 7.25 -40.56
C MET A 1 -1.33 6.48 -40.09
N LYS A 2 -0.20 7.18 -39.92
CA LYS A 2 1.07 6.64 -39.42
C LYS A 2 1.43 7.42 -38.14
N SER A 3 0.86 7.04 -37.00
CA SER A 3 1.25 7.55 -35.67
C SER A 3 0.79 6.68 -34.49
N PHE A 4 0.24 5.48 -34.72
CA PHE A 4 -0.33 4.65 -33.65
C PHE A 4 0.67 3.75 -32.90
N PHE A 5 1.92 3.62 -33.36
CA PHE A 5 2.96 2.82 -32.70
C PHE A 5 3.69 3.53 -31.52
N GLY A 6 3.19 4.69 -31.09
CA GLY A 6 3.81 5.53 -30.05
C GLY A 6 3.18 5.44 -28.66
N TRP A 7 2.17 4.60 -28.43
CA TRP A 7 1.62 4.38 -27.08
C TRP A 7 2.49 3.39 -26.31
N SER A 8 3.72 3.85 -26.08
CA SER A 8 4.54 3.40 -24.95
C SER A 8 3.68 3.40 -23.70
N HIS A 9 3.85 2.38 -22.86
CA HIS A 9 3.26 2.26 -21.51
C HIS A 9 3.84 3.32 -20.55
N SER A 10 3.79 4.59 -20.95
CA SER A 10 4.24 5.76 -20.22
C SER A 10 3.16 6.31 -19.27
N ALA A 11 2.11 5.52 -18.97
CA ALA A 11 1.17 5.83 -17.89
C ALA A 11 1.73 5.54 -16.48
N TRP A 12 2.98 5.10 -16.37
CA TRP A 12 3.65 4.82 -15.10
C TRP A 12 4.86 5.72 -14.90
N PHE A 13 4.62 6.95 -14.42
CA PHE A 13 5.46 7.70 -13.48
C PHE A 13 4.80 9.06 -13.11
N ILE A 14 3.91 9.05 -12.12
CA ILE A 14 3.82 10.14 -11.12
C ILE A 14 3.85 9.44 -9.76
N ALA A 15 5.04 8.98 -9.36
CA ALA A 15 5.29 8.39 -8.06
C ALA A 15 6.50 9.09 -7.43
N CYS A 16 6.28 10.34 -7.02
CA CYS A 16 7.16 11.06 -6.07
C CYS A 16 6.43 12.18 -5.28
N LEU A 17 5.09 12.28 -5.30
CA LEU A 17 4.40 13.46 -4.73
C LEU A 17 3.16 13.12 -3.89
N LEU A 18 3.26 12.11 -3.03
CA LEU A 18 2.23 11.76 -2.05
C LEU A 18 2.89 11.45 -0.71
N PHE A 19 3.49 12.47 -0.10
CA PHE A 19 3.79 12.41 1.32
C PHE A 19 3.21 13.64 2.05
N ALA A 20 2.50 13.27 3.11
CA ALA A 20 2.16 13.99 4.32
C ALA A 20 1.09 15.10 4.26
N GLY A 21 0.30 15.09 5.34
CA GLY A 21 -1.00 15.74 5.48
C GLY A 21 -2.07 14.71 5.84
N GLY A 22 -2.02 14.17 7.06
CA GLY A 22 -3.22 13.58 7.64
C GLY A 22 -4.24 14.71 7.78
N SER A 23 -5.47 14.49 7.35
CA SER A 23 -6.50 15.54 7.39
C SER A 23 -6.83 15.92 8.84
N PRO A 24 -7.24 17.18 9.07
CA PRO A 24 -7.87 17.56 10.32
C PRO A 24 -9.05 16.64 10.57
N VAL A 25 -9.05 16.00 11.74
CA VAL A 25 -10.21 15.23 12.20
C VAL A 25 -11.28 16.18 12.76
N TRP A 26 -10.85 17.39 13.08
CA TRP A 26 -11.65 18.50 13.57
C TRP A 26 -10.88 19.80 13.32
N ALA A 27 -11.55 20.81 12.75
CA ALA A 27 -11.02 22.15 12.58
C ALA A 27 -12.06 23.16 13.08
N ALA A 28 -11.60 24.15 13.83
CA ALA A 28 -12.43 25.23 14.34
C ALA A 28 -11.74 26.58 14.12
N SER A 29 -12.51 27.66 14.18
CA SER A 29 -11.93 29.00 14.23
C SER A 29 -11.03 29.13 15.46
N LEU A 30 -9.95 29.91 15.31
CA LEU A 30 -9.11 30.28 16.45
C LEU A 30 -9.95 31.08 17.47
N PRO A 31 -9.58 31.05 18.77
CA PRO A 31 -10.28 31.81 19.80
C PRO A 31 -10.35 33.32 19.46
N ASP A 32 -11.37 34.01 19.96
CA ASP A 32 -11.67 35.42 19.62
C ASP A 32 -10.54 36.41 19.97
N ASP A 33 -9.61 36.03 20.85
CA ASP A 33 -8.43 36.83 21.21
C ASP A 33 -7.28 36.71 20.19
N PHE A 34 -7.40 35.81 19.20
CA PHE A 34 -6.52 35.74 18.04
C PHE A 34 -7.07 36.56 16.88
N VAL A 35 -6.23 37.42 16.33
CA VAL A 35 -6.46 38.08 15.05
C VAL A 35 -5.71 37.34 13.96
N THR A 36 -6.42 36.82 12.96
CA THR A 36 -5.81 36.17 11.79
C THR A 36 -5.57 37.18 10.67
N HIS A 37 -4.35 37.21 10.14
CA HIS A 37 -3.98 38.01 8.96
C HIS A 37 -3.47 37.10 7.86
N ARG A 38 -3.80 37.41 6.61
CA ARG A 38 -3.30 36.70 5.43
C ARG A 38 -2.93 37.69 4.32
N SER A 39 -1.81 37.43 3.64
CA SER A 39 -1.50 38.04 2.35
C SER A 39 -1.65 36.97 1.27
N GLY A 40 -2.77 37.03 0.53
CA GLY A 40 -3.13 36.06 -0.51
C GLY A 40 -4.30 35.13 -0.13
N PRO A 41 -4.88 34.41 -1.11
CA PRO A 41 -6.04 33.55 -0.91
C PRO A 41 -5.68 32.13 -0.44
N SER A 42 -4.41 31.73 -0.55
CA SER A 42 -4.00 30.33 -0.50
C SER A 42 -3.89 29.78 0.91
N TRP A 43 -3.26 30.52 1.82
CA TRP A 43 -3.06 30.07 3.19
C TRP A 43 -4.34 30.14 4.04
N LYS A 44 -4.47 29.18 4.97
CA LYS A 44 -5.48 29.16 6.03
C LYS A 44 -4.81 29.05 7.39
N ALA A 45 -5.44 29.66 8.40
CA ALA A 45 -5.08 29.47 9.81
C ALA A 45 -6.34 29.08 10.58
N GLU A 46 -6.24 28.00 11.34
CA GLU A 46 -7.34 27.45 12.11
C GLU A 46 -6.80 26.75 13.37
N MET A 47 -7.71 26.40 14.27
CA MET A 47 -7.40 25.51 15.39
C MET A 47 -7.67 24.08 14.95
N GLU A 48 -6.68 23.21 15.10
CA GLU A 48 -6.78 21.80 14.72
C GLU A 48 -6.46 20.87 15.89
N LEU A 49 -7.17 19.75 15.94
CA LEU A 49 -6.87 18.66 16.85
C LEU A 49 -5.80 17.74 16.23
N VAL A 50 -4.65 17.63 16.89
CA VAL A 50 -3.48 16.89 16.39
C VAL A 50 -2.94 15.89 17.42
N PRO A 51 -2.38 14.74 16.99
CA PRO A 51 -1.69 13.84 17.89
C PRO A 51 -0.53 14.55 18.58
N ASP A 52 -0.37 14.31 19.87
CA ASP A 52 0.68 14.92 20.68
C ASP A 52 2.01 14.13 20.63
N GLY A 53 2.02 12.97 20.00
CA GLY A 53 3.19 12.08 19.96
C GLY A 53 3.39 11.21 21.21
N LEU A 54 2.52 11.31 22.21
CA LEU A 54 2.51 10.53 23.46
C LEU A 54 1.27 9.64 23.59
N GLY A 55 0.51 9.47 22.50
CA GLY A 55 -0.72 8.67 22.50
C GLY A 55 -1.91 9.44 23.09
N ALA A 56 -1.92 10.76 22.97
CA ALA A 56 -3.06 11.63 23.21
C ALA A 56 -3.24 12.63 22.07
N PHE A 57 -4.24 13.49 22.19
CA PHE A 57 -4.47 14.60 21.29
C PHE A 57 -4.24 15.93 22.01
N THR A 58 -3.83 16.92 21.23
CA THR A 58 -3.74 18.31 21.65
C THR A 58 -4.31 19.23 20.58
N VAL A 59 -4.50 20.49 20.95
CA VAL A 59 -4.83 21.57 20.01
C VAL A 59 -3.58 22.26 19.50
N ALA A 60 -3.63 22.66 18.24
CA ALA A 60 -2.60 23.43 17.59
C ALA A 60 -3.18 24.63 16.84
N ILE A 61 -2.38 25.69 16.73
CA ILE A 61 -2.55 26.66 15.65
C ILE A 61 -2.02 25.99 14.39
N ALA A 62 -2.92 25.56 13.52
CA ALA A 62 -2.61 24.96 12.23
C ALA A 62 -2.60 26.03 11.16
N GLN A 63 -1.53 26.07 10.37
CA GLN A 63 -1.37 26.98 9.25
C GLN A 63 -1.08 26.17 7.99
N SER A 64 -2.04 26.14 7.06
CA SER A 64 -2.04 25.21 5.93
C SER A 64 -1.95 25.93 4.60
N PHE A 65 -1.06 25.43 3.74
CA PHE A 65 -0.96 25.77 2.33
C PHE A 65 -1.47 24.60 1.46
N PRO A 66 -2.44 24.83 0.57
CA PRO A 66 -3.06 23.77 -0.22
C PRO A 66 -2.20 23.31 -1.41
N ARG A 67 -2.51 22.09 -1.88
CA ARG A 67 -1.89 21.52 -3.09
C ARG A 67 -2.39 22.23 -4.35
N HIS A 68 -1.62 22.18 -5.44
CA HIS A 68 -1.98 22.72 -6.76
C HIS A 68 -2.41 24.20 -6.75
N THR A 69 -2.01 24.93 -5.71
CA THR A 69 -2.32 26.33 -5.55
C THR A 69 -1.01 27.10 -5.67
N PRO A 70 -0.86 27.95 -6.70
CA PRO A 70 0.33 28.77 -6.82
C PRO A 70 0.34 29.88 -5.76
N SER A 71 1.53 30.27 -5.33
CA SER A 71 1.75 31.41 -4.44
C SER A 71 2.77 32.41 -4.97
N GLN A 72 2.87 33.56 -4.33
CA GLN A 72 3.90 34.56 -4.59
C GLN A 72 4.86 34.69 -3.39
N PRO A 73 6.15 35.02 -3.64
CA PRO A 73 7.07 35.35 -2.55
C PRO A 73 6.51 36.48 -1.69
N GLY A 74 6.54 36.29 -0.36
CA GLY A 74 6.01 37.22 0.63
C GLY A 74 4.55 36.96 1.03
N GLU A 75 3.86 36.02 0.39
CA GLU A 75 2.56 35.55 0.87
C GLU A 75 2.71 34.88 2.25
N PHE A 76 1.73 35.06 3.13
CA PHE A 76 1.76 34.50 4.48
C PHE A 76 0.38 34.35 5.08
N VAL A 77 0.30 33.56 6.14
CA VAL A 77 -0.77 33.62 7.14
C VAL A 77 -0.17 33.77 8.53
N SER A 78 -0.86 34.50 9.39
CA SER A 78 -0.47 34.63 10.79
C SER A 78 -1.67 34.62 11.72
N ALA A 79 -1.47 34.09 12.92
CA ALA A 79 -2.36 34.21 14.06
C ALA A 79 -1.64 35.03 15.13
N SER A 80 -2.22 36.17 15.51
CA SER A 80 -1.61 37.11 16.46
C SER A 80 -2.49 37.35 17.68
N LEU A 81 -1.88 37.45 18.85
CA LEU A 81 -2.51 37.73 20.13
C LEU A 81 -1.78 38.91 20.79
N SER A 82 -2.51 39.85 21.39
CA SER A 82 -1.91 40.88 22.25
C SER A 82 -1.52 40.30 23.61
N VAL A 83 -0.26 40.52 23.99
CA VAL A 83 0.34 40.05 25.24
C VAL A 83 1.08 41.18 25.95
N THR A 84 1.19 41.10 27.27
CA THR A 84 2.02 42.00 28.08
C THR A 84 3.29 41.25 28.50
N VAL A 85 4.44 41.77 28.12
CA VAL A 85 5.75 41.25 28.54
C VAL A 85 6.21 42.05 29.75
N PRO A 86 6.48 41.42 30.91
CA PRO A 86 6.91 42.15 32.10
C PRO A 86 8.36 42.66 31.94
N LYS A 87 8.66 43.81 32.57
CA LYS A 87 9.99 44.43 32.55
C LYS A 87 11.04 43.65 33.37
N ALA A 88 10.60 42.98 34.43
CA ALA A 88 11.40 42.09 35.27
C ALA A 88 10.64 40.76 35.45
N GLY A 89 11.32 39.70 35.90
CA GLY A 89 10.70 38.38 36.10
C GLY A 89 10.61 37.50 34.83
N PRO A 90 10.06 36.27 34.92
CA PRO A 90 9.88 35.36 33.80
C PRO A 90 9.00 35.92 32.67
N ALA A 91 9.41 35.70 31.43
CA ALA A 91 8.64 36.02 30.22
C ALA A 91 8.99 35.00 29.12
N GLU A 92 8.51 33.78 29.28
CA GLU A 92 8.84 32.64 28.42
C GLU A 92 7.60 32.17 27.64
N LEU A 93 7.75 31.99 26.33
CA LEU A 93 6.80 31.24 25.52
C LEU A 93 7.36 29.85 25.29
N SER A 94 6.57 28.83 25.57
CA SER A 94 6.87 27.44 25.23
C SER A 94 5.77 26.87 24.35
N PHE A 95 6.13 26.03 23.38
CA PHE A 95 5.20 25.31 22.52
C PHE A 95 5.90 24.08 21.95
N ARG A 96 5.14 23.19 21.31
CA ARG A 96 5.71 22.13 20.47
C ARG A 96 5.48 22.46 19.00
N PHE A 97 6.48 22.20 18.18
CA PHE A 97 6.48 22.53 16.76
C PHE A 97 6.54 21.28 15.91
N ALA A 98 5.70 21.21 14.87
CA ALA A 98 5.80 20.20 13.81
C ALA A 98 5.29 20.75 12.48
N ASP A 99 5.59 20.06 11.38
CA ASP A 99 5.05 20.36 10.05
C ASP A 99 4.76 19.07 9.24
N THR A 100 3.99 19.15 8.16
CA THR A 100 3.63 17.97 7.34
C THR A 100 4.51 17.76 6.12
N PHE A 101 5.65 18.42 5.95
CA PHE A 101 6.46 18.32 4.74
C PHE A 101 7.68 17.44 4.92
N THR A 102 7.69 16.28 4.27
CA THR A 102 8.81 15.34 4.31
C THR A 102 9.73 15.42 3.08
N GLY A 103 9.50 16.39 2.20
CA GLY A 103 10.30 16.53 0.98
C GLY A 103 11.65 17.22 1.25
N PRO A 104 12.62 17.06 0.33
CA PRO A 104 13.93 17.69 0.45
C PRO A 104 13.94 19.17 0.02
N THR A 105 12.81 19.70 -0.45
CA THR A 105 12.73 21.05 -1.06
C THR A 105 12.80 22.16 -0.01
N ALA A 106 13.97 22.78 0.11
CA ALA A 106 14.27 23.82 1.10
C ALA A 106 14.17 25.26 0.58
N GLY A 107 13.92 26.19 1.51
CA GLY A 107 13.92 27.64 1.31
C GLY A 107 12.66 28.19 0.66
N TYR A 108 11.53 27.47 0.76
CA TYR A 108 10.24 27.90 0.21
C TYR A 108 9.31 28.37 1.31
N HIS A 109 8.94 27.48 2.24
CA HIS A 109 8.00 27.77 3.31
C HIS A 109 8.75 27.89 4.65
N PHE A 110 8.39 28.91 5.44
CA PHE A 110 8.98 29.12 6.76
C PHE A 110 7.90 29.34 7.81
N ALA A 111 8.10 28.71 8.96
CA ALA A 111 7.37 28.98 10.18
C ALA A 111 8.14 29.98 11.04
N GLU A 112 7.44 30.94 11.63
CA GLU A 112 7.99 32.02 12.43
C GLU A 112 7.17 32.24 13.71
N VAL A 113 7.86 32.56 14.81
CA VAL A 113 7.24 33.19 15.98
C VAL A 113 7.88 34.56 16.18
N ARG A 114 7.05 35.61 16.22
CA ARG A 114 7.47 37.01 16.29
C ARG A 114 6.86 37.71 17.51
N VAL A 115 7.59 38.68 18.06
CA VAL A 115 7.12 39.58 19.11
C VAL A 115 7.33 41.00 18.60
N GLY A 116 6.24 41.70 18.30
CA GLY A 116 6.31 42.89 17.44
C GLY A 116 6.95 42.55 16.10
N ASP A 117 7.99 43.29 15.71
CA ASP A 117 8.72 43.05 14.45
C ASP A 117 9.88 42.05 14.57
N ALA A 118 10.27 41.69 15.79
CA ALA A 118 11.41 40.81 16.05
C ALA A 118 11.02 39.33 15.88
N VAL A 119 11.81 38.58 15.11
CA VAL A 119 11.65 37.12 14.92
C VAL A 119 12.45 36.40 16.00
N LEU A 120 11.77 35.62 16.84
CA LEU A 120 12.41 34.83 17.91
C LEU A 120 12.59 33.36 17.54
N PHE A 121 11.76 32.85 16.64
CA PHE A 121 11.85 31.51 16.07
C PHE A 121 11.65 31.61 14.57
N ARG A 122 12.49 30.92 13.80
CA ARG A 122 12.32 30.74 12.36
C ARG A 122 12.78 29.34 11.99
N GLN A 123 11.94 28.59 11.32
CA GLN A 123 12.25 27.25 10.84
C GLN A 123 11.78 27.07 9.41
N ASP A 124 12.65 26.53 8.56
CA ASP A 124 12.27 26.00 7.25
C ASP A 124 11.49 24.70 7.47
N VAL A 125 10.39 24.50 6.74
CA VAL A 125 9.61 23.26 6.82
C VAL A 125 10.31 22.08 6.11
N ALA A 126 11.38 22.34 5.36
CA ALA A 126 12.12 21.30 4.68
C ALA A 126 12.87 20.37 5.63
N GLY A 127 12.91 19.08 5.29
CA GLY A 127 13.62 18.07 6.07
C GLY A 127 12.79 17.35 7.14
N GLY A 128 11.49 17.60 7.21
CA GLY A 128 10.55 16.70 7.89
C GLY A 128 10.51 16.84 9.40
N THR A 129 10.20 18.03 9.92
CA THR A 129 9.81 18.14 11.35
C THR A 129 8.39 17.64 11.61
N THR A 130 8.05 16.49 11.04
CA THR A 130 6.77 15.79 11.21
C THR A 130 6.51 15.30 12.63
N ARG A 131 7.52 15.38 13.51
CA ARG A 131 7.37 15.07 14.92
C ARG A 131 7.38 16.34 15.76
N PRO A 132 6.45 16.47 16.71
CA PRO A 132 6.45 17.55 17.67
C PRO A 132 7.77 17.59 18.44
N HIS A 133 8.42 18.76 18.48
CA HIS A 133 9.55 19.00 19.37
C HIS A 133 9.35 20.31 20.14
N SER A 134 9.87 20.35 21.36
CA SER A 134 9.67 21.48 22.26
C SER A 134 10.53 22.68 21.87
N VAL A 135 9.91 23.85 21.80
CA VAL A 135 10.54 25.14 21.58
C VAL A 135 10.28 26.01 22.81
N ARG A 136 11.32 26.71 23.30
CA ARG A 136 11.22 27.70 24.39
C ARG A 136 11.89 29.00 23.96
N LEU A 137 11.16 30.11 24.08
CA LEU A 137 11.58 31.42 23.64
C LEU A 137 11.48 32.42 24.81
N ASP A 138 12.56 33.16 25.07
CA ASP A 138 12.55 34.29 25.99
C ASP A 138 12.06 35.54 25.25
N LEU A 139 10.88 36.02 25.61
CA LEU A 139 10.22 37.15 24.93
C LEU A 139 10.96 38.48 25.13
N ARG A 140 11.77 38.60 26.20
CA ARG A 140 12.54 39.82 26.49
C ARG A 140 13.69 40.05 25.51
N LYS A 141 14.10 39.02 24.76
CA LYS A 141 15.06 39.19 23.65
C LYS A 141 14.51 40.11 22.56
N ALA A 142 13.19 40.12 22.38
CA ALA A 142 12.51 41.02 21.44
C ALA A 142 12.03 42.32 22.09
N LEU A 143 11.69 42.29 23.39
CA LEU A 143 11.17 43.45 24.10
C LEU A 143 11.81 43.61 25.51
N PRO A 144 13.06 44.11 25.60
CA PRO A 144 13.80 44.15 26.86
C PRO A 144 13.19 45.06 27.93
N GLU A 145 12.53 46.16 27.52
CA GLU A 145 11.91 47.12 28.45
C GLU A 145 10.53 46.66 28.96
N GLY A 146 10.03 45.51 28.48
CA GLY A 146 8.66 45.08 28.70
C GLY A 146 7.63 45.95 27.98
N GLY A 147 6.35 45.67 28.19
CA GLY A 147 5.23 46.40 27.61
C GLY A 147 4.24 45.52 26.85
N GLN A 148 3.19 46.17 26.33
CA GLN A 148 2.17 45.52 25.50
C GLN A 148 2.69 45.37 24.06
N THR A 149 2.53 44.18 23.49
CA THR A 149 2.97 43.86 22.13
C THR A 149 2.13 42.73 21.54
N ASN A 150 2.34 42.40 20.27
CA ASN A 150 1.69 41.26 19.63
C ASN A 150 2.66 40.08 19.55
N LEU A 151 2.21 38.93 20.05
CA LEU A 151 2.81 37.64 19.80
C LEU A 151 2.19 37.07 18.51
N VAL A 152 3.02 36.75 17.52
CA VAL A 152 2.57 36.35 16.18
C VAL A 152 3.13 34.98 15.82
N PHE A 153 2.26 34.02 15.54
CA PHE A 153 2.60 32.74 14.89
C PHE A 153 2.36 32.90 13.40
N ARG A 154 3.35 32.67 12.55
CA ARG A 154 3.27 32.96 11.11
C ARG A 154 3.87 31.85 10.27
N SER A 155 3.25 31.57 9.13
CA SER A 155 3.79 30.74 8.05
C SER A 155 3.85 31.57 6.79
N SER A 156 4.96 31.50 6.06
CA SER A 156 5.21 32.41 4.93
C SER A 156 6.03 31.78 3.81
N ASP A 157 5.83 32.33 2.63
CA ASP A 157 6.47 31.91 1.39
C ASP A 157 7.66 32.82 1.10
N SER A 158 8.86 32.26 1.06
CA SER A 158 10.08 32.97 0.63
C SER A 158 10.31 32.88 -0.88
N LYS A 159 9.67 31.92 -1.56
CA LYS A 159 9.76 31.70 -3.01
C LYS A 159 8.40 31.29 -3.55
N THR A 160 8.17 31.49 -4.85
CA THR A 160 6.99 30.99 -5.56
C THR A 160 6.85 29.49 -5.39
N VAL A 161 5.68 29.06 -4.95
CA VAL A 161 5.28 27.66 -4.91
C VAL A 161 4.23 27.41 -5.99
N SER A 162 4.24 26.24 -6.61
CA SER A 162 3.20 25.79 -7.55
C SER A 162 2.47 24.52 -7.08
N ASN A 163 3.15 23.65 -6.34
CA ASN A 163 2.62 22.36 -5.91
C ASN A 163 3.30 21.83 -4.65
N PHE A 164 3.40 22.67 -3.61
CA PHE A 164 4.06 22.34 -2.35
C PHE A 164 3.06 22.54 -1.19
N PRO A 165 2.18 21.55 -0.93
CA PRO A 165 1.30 21.59 0.22
C PRO A 165 2.09 21.38 1.51
N VAL A 166 1.71 22.10 2.56
CA VAL A 166 2.26 21.93 3.91
C VAL A 166 1.24 22.39 4.94
N THR A 167 1.22 21.75 6.10
CA THR A 167 0.60 22.31 7.31
C THR A 167 1.64 22.43 8.40
N VAL A 168 1.69 23.58 9.05
CA VAL A 168 2.56 23.91 10.18
C VAL A 168 1.72 23.93 11.45
N TYR A 169 2.24 23.32 12.51
CA TYR A 169 1.56 23.20 13.80
C TYR A 169 2.35 23.87 14.92
N PHE A 170 1.70 24.82 15.59
CA PHE A 170 2.16 25.34 16.89
C PHE A 170 1.26 24.77 17.99
N MET A 171 1.73 23.70 18.63
CA MET A 171 0.96 22.91 19.58
C MET A 171 1.18 23.39 21.00
N GLU A 172 0.10 23.44 21.78
CA GLU A 172 0.13 23.85 23.21
C GLU A 172 0.97 25.10 23.50
N PRO A 173 0.72 26.23 22.81
CA PRO A 173 1.41 27.46 23.16
C PRO A 173 1.06 27.88 24.59
N VAL A 174 2.09 27.95 25.44
CA VAL A 174 2.02 28.31 26.86
C VAL A 174 2.92 29.52 27.11
N LEU A 175 2.29 30.58 27.60
CA LEU A 175 2.96 31.80 28.02
C LEU A 175 3.14 31.80 29.54
N LYS A 176 4.38 31.97 30.00
CA LYS A 176 4.72 32.11 31.42
C LYS A 176 5.20 33.53 31.70
N THR A 177 4.46 34.24 32.55
CA THR A 177 4.78 35.59 33.04
C THR A 177 4.78 35.63 34.57
N ASP A 178 5.05 36.80 35.15
CA ASP A 178 4.88 37.06 36.58
C ASP A 178 3.43 36.85 37.08
N GLU A 179 2.45 37.01 36.18
CA GLU A 179 1.03 36.81 36.46
C GLU A 179 0.65 35.31 36.49
N GLY A 180 1.55 34.43 36.06
CA GLY A 180 1.37 32.98 36.09
C GLY A 180 1.59 32.30 34.74
N VAL A 181 1.01 31.12 34.59
CA VAL A 181 1.08 30.29 33.38
C VAL A 181 -0.26 30.35 32.65
N ARG A 182 -0.27 30.86 31.42
CA ARG A 182 -1.45 30.96 30.55
C ARG A 182 -1.29 30.04 29.34
N ARG A 183 -2.24 29.12 29.14
CA ARG A 183 -2.40 28.40 27.87
C ARG A 183 -3.08 29.34 26.86
N LEU A 184 -2.53 29.46 25.66
CA LEU A 184 -3.08 30.36 24.64
C LEU A 184 -4.22 29.70 23.84
N LEU A 185 -4.31 28.37 23.85
CA LEU A 185 -5.44 27.64 23.26
C LEU A 185 -6.27 26.95 24.35
N PRO A 186 -7.60 26.87 24.19
CA PRO A 186 -8.46 26.12 25.11
C PRO A 186 -8.16 24.62 25.01
N PRO A 187 -8.34 23.84 26.09
CA PRO A 187 -8.38 22.38 25.97
C PRO A 187 -9.56 21.98 25.07
N VAL A 188 -9.38 20.92 24.28
CA VAL A 188 -10.48 20.28 23.55
C VAL A 188 -10.73 18.92 24.19
N GLU A 189 -11.96 18.72 24.66
CA GLU A 189 -12.44 17.41 25.07
C GLU A 189 -12.90 16.66 23.83
N ILE A 190 -12.38 15.45 23.65
CA ILE A 190 -12.81 14.54 22.58
C ILE A 190 -13.83 13.60 23.20
N GLU A 191 -15.07 13.68 22.74
CA GLU A 191 -16.07 12.70 23.11
C GLU A 191 -15.69 11.33 22.53
N PRO A 192 -15.77 10.24 23.32
CA PRO A 192 -15.61 8.89 22.79
C PRO A 192 -16.59 8.67 21.64
N PRO A 193 -16.13 8.24 20.45
CA PRO A 193 -17.02 8.01 19.34
C PRO A 193 -17.98 6.87 19.66
N GLU A 194 -19.25 7.03 19.30
CA GLU A 194 -20.21 5.92 19.39
C GLU A 194 -19.71 4.71 18.59
N PRO A 195 -19.88 3.47 19.09
CA PRO A 195 -19.48 2.27 18.38
C PRO A 195 -20.09 2.22 16.97
N LEU A 196 -19.27 1.88 15.98
CA LEU A 196 -19.80 1.66 14.63
C LEU A 196 -20.69 0.42 14.62
N PRO A 197 -21.83 0.44 13.91
CA PRO A 197 -22.52 -0.77 13.55
C PRO A 197 -21.58 -1.74 12.81
N PRO A 198 -21.74 -3.06 13.00
CA PRO A 198 -20.99 -4.07 12.28
C PRO A 198 -20.98 -3.82 10.77
N GLU A 199 -19.90 -4.20 10.10
CA GLU A 199 -19.85 -4.16 8.64
C GLU A 199 -20.90 -5.11 8.04
N LEU A 200 -21.48 -4.73 6.91
CA LEU A 200 -22.44 -5.59 6.23
C LEU A 200 -21.72 -6.87 5.75
N PRO A 201 -22.34 -8.05 5.84
CA PRO A 201 -21.74 -9.27 5.31
C PRO A 201 -21.33 -9.12 3.85
N LEU A 202 -20.18 -9.65 3.50
CA LEU A 202 -19.67 -9.69 2.14
C LEU A 202 -19.50 -11.15 1.75
N PRO A 203 -20.47 -11.73 1.01
CA PRO A 203 -20.42 -13.14 0.63
C PRO A 203 -19.14 -13.44 -0.17
N SER A 204 -18.48 -14.56 0.11
CA SER A 204 -17.31 -15.02 -0.63
C SER A 204 -17.43 -16.51 -0.92
N LEU A 205 -17.34 -16.88 -2.19
CA LEU A 205 -17.28 -18.27 -2.62
C LEU A 205 -15.93 -18.90 -2.22
N ALA A 206 -15.95 -20.21 -2.01
CA ALA A 206 -14.74 -21.01 -1.80
C ALA A 206 -13.76 -20.88 -2.99
N LEU A 207 -12.47 -21.09 -2.73
CA LEU A 207 -11.44 -21.05 -3.77
C LEU A 207 -11.68 -22.13 -4.84
N ALA A 208 -11.46 -21.78 -6.11
CA ALA A 208 -11.44 -22.74 -7.22
C ALA A 208 -10.01 -23.02 -7.71
N GLY A 209 -9.84 -24.15 -8.42
CA GLY A 209 -8.60 -24.47 -9.12
C GLY A 209 -7.38 -24.78 -8.24
N GLU A 210 -7.57 -25.07 -6.94
CA GLU A 210 -6.47 -25.28 -5.98
C GLU A 210 -5.43 -26.33 -6.44
N SER A 211 -5.85 -27.31 -7.24
CA SER A 211 -5.01 -28.38 -7.77
C SER A 211 -3.85 -27.89 -8.66
N TRP A 212 -4.00 -26.72 -9.29
CA TRP A 212 -3.01 -26.17 -10.22
C TRP A 212 -2.54 -24.76 -9.86
N THR A 213 -3.40 -23.90 -9.31
CA THR A 213 -3.05 -22.48 -9.04
C THR A 213 -1.89 -22.31 -8.06
N ARG A 214 -1.72 -23.24 -7.11
CA ARG A 214 -0.61 -23.26 -6.14
C ARG A 214 0.74 -23.66 -6.71
N ARG A 215 0.79 -24.15 -7.96
CA ARG A 215 2.01 -24.59 -8.67
C ARG A 215 2.21 -23.89 -10.01
N ALA A 216 1.25 -23.06 -10.42
CA ALA A 216 1.24 -22.44 -11.73
C ALA A 216 2.56 -21.73 -12.03
N ARG A 217 3.12 -21.95 -13.22
CA ARG A 217 4.20 -21.16 -13.80
C ARG A 217 3.64 -20.56 -15.06
N ILE A 218 3.40 -19.25 -14.99
CA ILE A 218 2.57 -18.55 -15.96
C ILE A 218 3.46 -17.85 -16.97
N VAL A 219 3.08 -17.94 -18.23
CA VAL A 219 3.63 -17.10 -19.29
C VAL A 219 2.52 -16.23 -19.89
N GLN A 220 2.81 -14.95 -20.14
CA GLN A 220 1.87 -14.02 -20.75
C GLN A 220 2.51 -13.36 -21.96
N PRO A 221 2.16 -13.77 -23.18
CA PRO A 221 2.45 -12.97 -24.34
C PRO A 221 1.47 -11.78 -24.48
N TRP A 222 1.89 -10.73 -25.17
CA TRP A 222 1.13 -9.48 -25.34
C TRP A 222 1.47 -8.76 -26.66
N GLY A 223 0.45 -8.37 -27.43
CA GLY A 223 0.65 -7.71 -28.72
C GLY A 223 1.45 -8.59 -29.68
N ARG A 224 2.54 -8.09 -30.27
CA ARG A 224 3.34 -8.87 -31.24
C ARG A 224 3.85 -10.21 -30.70
N THR A 225 4.12 -10.33 -29.40
CA THR A 225 4.54 -11.61 -28.79
C THR A 225 3.39 -12.60 -28.69
N GLN A 226 2.14 -12.13 -28.54
CA GLN A 226 0.97 -13.00 -28.59
C GLN A 226 0.75 -13.54 -30.00
N TRP A 227 0.96 -12.72 -31.01
CA TRP A 227 0.94 -13.20 -32.39
C TRP A 227 1.96 -14.34 -32.60
N ASP A 228 3.23 -14.21 -32.17
CA ASP A 228 4.23 -15.30 -32.26
C ASP A 228 3.79 -16.56 -31.48
N ALA A 229 3.34 -16.37 -30.24
CA ALA A 229 2.90 -17.47 -29.39
C ALA A 229 1.70 -18.25 -29.96
N ILE A 230 0.81 -17.56 -30.71
CA ILE A 230 -0.38 -18.17 -31.31
C ILE A 230 -0.08 -18.77 -32.69
N VAL A 231 0.55 -18.01 -33.59
CA VAL A 231 0.79 -18.47 -34.98
C VAL A 231 1.82 -19.60 -35.03
N HIS A 232 2.76 -19.64 -34.09
CA HIS A 232 3.80 -20.68 -34.01
C HIS A 232 3.58 -21.64 -32.83
N ALA A 233 2.34 -21.80 -32.36
CA ALA A 233 2.02 -22.53 -31.13
C ALA A 233 2.46 -24.01 -31.14
N ASP A 234 2.49 -24.65 -32.30
CA ASP A 234 2.96 -26.03 -32.49
C ASP A 234 4.42 -26.22 -32.03
N GLN A 235 5.24 -25.20 -32.20
CA GLN A 235 6.63 -25.16 -31.74
C GLN A 235 6.76 -24.53 -30.36
N ARG A 236 6.04 -23.42 -30.11
CA ARG A 236 6.16 -22.66 -28.86
C ARG A 236 5.63 -23.39 -27.65
N ALA A 237 4.46 -24.02 -27.74
CA ALA A 237 3.84 -24.70 -26.62
C ALA A 237 4.72 -25.82 -26.02
N PRO A 238 5.21 -26.81 -26.79
CA PRO A 238 6.07 -27.86 -26.23
C PRO A 238 7.42 -27.31 -25.74
N TRP A 239 8.00 -26.33 -26.44
CA TRP A 239 9.25 -25.70 -26.02
C TRP A 239 9.11 -24.99 -24.68
N LEU A 240 8.07 -24.17 -24.49
CA LEU A 240 7.81 -23.46 -23.23
C LEU A 240 7.57 -24.42 -22.06
N ALA A 241 6.80 -25.48 -22.28
CA ALA A 241 6.57 -26.51 -21.26
C ALA A 241 7.86 -27.27 -20.92
N CYS A 242 8.62 -27.73 -21.91
CA CYS A 242 9.79 -28.57 -21.69
C CYS A 242 10.98 -27.77 -21.13
N GLU A 243 11.26 -26.59 -21.68
CA GLU A 243 12.44 -25.81 -21.31
C GLU A 243 12.25 -25.03 -20.01
N PHE A 244 11.10 -24.38 -19.83
CA PHE A 244 10.87 -23.49 -18.69
C PHE A 244 9.94 -24.11 -17.64
N GLY A 245 9.19 -25.16 -17.99
CA GLY A 245 8.18 -25.74 -17.12
C GLY A 245 6.91 -24.90 -17.04
N PHE A 246 6.65 -23.98 -17.97
CA PHE A 246 5.39 -23.24 -17.95
C PHE A 246 4.21 -24.20 -18.14
N ASP A 247 3.14 -23.97 -17.38
CA ASP A 247 1.94 -24.82 -17.36
C ASP A 247 0.64 -24.01 -17.36
N ALA A 248 0.74 -22.69 -17.53
CA ALA A 248 -0.38 -21.79 -17.70
C ALA A 248 0.00 -20.64 -18.64
N ILE A 249 -0.94 -20.24 -19.49
CA ILE A 249 -0.75 -19.13 -20.44
C ILE A 249 -1.92 -18.15 -20.34
N ILE A 250 -1.59 -16.85 -20.29
CA ILE A 250 -2.56 -15.75 -20.33
C ILE A 250 -2.59 -15.16 -21.74
N VAL A 251 -3.76 -15.13 -22.37
CA VAL A 251 -3.93 -14.57 -23.73
C VAL A 251 -5.19 -13.72 -23.84
N LEU A 252 -5.16 -12.72 -24.73
CA LEU A 252 -6.36 -12.03 -25.18
C LEU A 252 -7.11 -12.86 -26.23
N PRO A 253 -8.45 -12.88 -26.20
CA PRO A 253 -9.25 -13.37 -27.33
C PRO A 253 -8.90 -12.64 -28.66
N PRO A 254 -9.08 -13.27 -29.83
CA PRO A 254 -8.66 -12.71 -31.13
C PRO A 254 -9.20 -11.30 -31.40
N GLU A 255 -10.49 -11.05 -31.16
CA GLU A 255 -11.10 -9.74 -31.38
C GLU A 255 -10.46 -8.64 -30.52
N ALA A 256 -10.17 -8.94 -29.25
CA ALA A 256 -9.52 -8.00 -28.34
C ALA A 256 -8.05 -7.76 -28.71
N HIS A 257 -7.32 -8.83 -29.05
CA HIS A 257 -5.94 -8.76 -29.53
C HIS A 257 -5.83 -7.91 -30.80
N ASN A 258 -6.70 -8.16 -31.78
CA ASN A 258 -6.72 -7.45 -33.07
C ASN A 258 -7.12 -5.97 -32.90
N ALA A 259 -7.94 -5.65 -31.91
CA ALA A 259 -8.33 -4.27 -31.60
C ALA A 259 -7.17 -3.39 -31.12
N ILE A 260 -6.11 -3.99 -30.55
CA ILE A 260 -4.96 -3.28 -30.01
C ILE A 260 -3.65 -3.51 -30.79
N THR A 261 -3.70 -4.25 -31.91
CA THR A 261 -2.53 -4.56 -32.73
C THR A 261 -2.70 -4.13 -34.18
N GLY A 262 -1.56 -3.90 -34.86
CA GLY A 262 -1.56 -3.64 -36.29
C GLY A 262 -1.91 -4.90 -37.09
N GLU A 263 -2.45 -4.71 -38.30
CA GLU A 263 -2.96 -5.78 -39.18
C GLU A 263 -1.95 -6.92 -39.41
N SER A 264 -0.65 -6.62 -39.48
CA SER A 264 0.41 -7.63 -39.65
C SER A 264 0.57 -8.59 -38.48
N PHE A 265 -0.06 -8.30 -37.34
CA PHE A 265 -0.02 -9.12 -36.13
C PHE A 265 -1.42 -9.58 -35.72
N HIS A 266 -2.41 -9.45 -36.62
CA HIS A 266 -3.73 -9.98 -36.37
C HIS A 266 -3.70 -11.50 -36.32
N VAL A 267 -4.56 -12.05 -35.47
CA VAL A 267 -4.73 -13.47 -35.27
C VAL A 267 -6.16 -13.82 -35.70
N THR A 268 -6.29 -14.88 -36.50
CA THR A 268 -7.59 -15.43 -36.88
C THR A 268 -8.14 -16.35 -35.80
N GLU A 269 -9.46 -16.56 -35.83
CA GLU A 269 -10.12 -17.52 -34.97
C GLU A 269 -9.60 -18.96 -35.14
N ALA A 270 -9.24 -19.35 -36.37
CA ALA A 270 -8.71 -20.68 -36.63
C ALA A 270 -7.32 -20.88 -36.02
N GLU A 271 -6.42 -19.90 -36.19
CA GLU A 271 -5.09 -19.91 -35.59
C GLU A 271 -5.17 -19.94 -34.06
N PHE A 272 -6.05 -19.11 -33.47
CA PHE A 272 -6.23 -19.08 -32.02
C PHE A 272 -6.73 -20.42 -31.47
N ASN A 273 -7.76 -21.02 -32.07
CA ASN A 273 -8.25 -22.33 -31.63
C ASN A 273 -7.21 -23.44 -31.79
N ALA A 274 -6.44 -23.43 -32.88
CA ALA A 274 -5.33 -24.36 -33.08
C ALA A 274 -4.25 -24.20 -32.01
N ALA A 275 -3.89 -22.95 -31.67
CA ALA A 275 -2.93 -22.65 -30.63
C ALA A 275 -3.40 -23.12 -29.25
N LEU A 276 -4.65 -22.84 -28.87
CA LEU A 276 -5.20 -23.33 -27.60
C LEU A 276 -5.15 -24.86 -27.51
N ALA A 277 -5.43 -25.57 -28.61
CA ALA A 277 -5.30 -27.02 -28.65
C ALA A 277 -3.84 -27.48 -28.45
N ALA A 278 -2.87 -26.82 -29.10
CA ALA A 278 -1.44 -27.11 -28.94
C ALA A 278 -0.97 -26.87 -27.49
N TYR A 279 -1.35 -25.73 -26.89
CA TYR A 279 -1.05 -25.43 -25.49
C TYR A 279 -1.66 -26.46 -24.53
N ARG A 280 -2.92 -26.85 -24.72
CA ARG A 280 -3.55 -27.90 -23.92
C ARG A 280 -2.85 -29.24 -24.08
N ALA A 281 -2.44 -29.61 -25.30
CA ALA A 281 -1.68 -30.83 -25.56
C ALA A 281 -0.30 -30.81 -24.86
N ALA A 282 0.32 -29.63 -24.72
CA ALA A 282 1.54 -29.43 -23.94
C ALA A 282 1.30 -29.32 -22.42
N GLY A 283 0.05 -29.47 -21.94
CA GLY A 283 -0.29 -29.47 -20.52
C GLY A 283 -0.67 -28.11 -19.92
N PHE A 284 -0.84 -27.08 -20.74
CA PHE A 284 -1.17 -25.74 -20.25
C PHE A 284 -2.63 -25.60 -19.80
N ARG A 285 -2.82 -24.78 -18.77
CA ARG A 285 -4.09 -24.11 -18.44
C ARG A 285 -4.21 -22.82 -19.25
N ILE A 286 -5.43 -22.55 -19.71
CA ILE A 286 -5.74 -21.36 -20.51
C ILE A 286 -6.40 -20.32 -19.63
N ILE A 287 -5.75 -19.17 -19.50
CA ILE A 287 -6.24 -18.01 -18.77
C ILE A 287 -6.63 -16.95 -19.79
N LEU A 288 -7.88 -16.51 -19.77
CA LEU A 288 -8.35 -15.46 -20.67
C LEU A 288 -8.33 -14.10 -20.00
N TYR A 289 -7.81 -13.13 -20.73
CA TYR A 289 -7.82 -11.74 -20.34
C TYR A 289 -9.23 -11.13 -20.53
N SER A 290 -9.72 -10.43 -19.51
CA SER A 290 -10.96 -9.64 -19.53
C SER A 290 -10.81 -8.44 -18.59
N ALA A 291 -11.85 -7.63 -18.41
CA ALA A 291 -11.89 -6.52 -17.46
C ALA A 291 -13.30 -5.98 -17.30
N VAL A 292 -13.59 -5.27 -16.19
CA VAL A 292 -14.84 -4.50 -16.08
C VAL A 292 -14.73 -3.15 -16.78
N MET A 293 -13.69 -2.36 -16.47
CA MET A 293 -13.58 -0.95 -16.84
C MET A 293 -13.21 -0.74 -18.31
N HIS A 294 -12.59 -1.73 -18.95
CA HIS A 294 -12.28 -1.68 -20.38
C HIS A 294 -12.70 -2.93 -21.15
N CYS A 295 -13.59 -3.75 -20.58
CA CYS A 295 -14.17 -4.93 -21.23
C CYS A 295 -13.13 -5.84 -21.91
N GLY A 296 -11.94 -6.01 -21.30
CA GLY A 296 -10.87 -6.82 -21.88
C GLY A 296 -10.33 -6.34 -23.23
N HIS A 297 -10.43 -5.04 -23.55
CA HIS A 297 -10.14 -4.47 -24.87
C HIS A 297 -11.05 -4.98 -26.00
N ALA A 298 -12.28 -5.42 -25.66
CA ALA A 298 -13.28 -5.73 -26.68
C ALA A 298 -13.46 -4.54 -27.65
N PRO A 299 -13.59 -4.79 -28.97
CA PRO A 299 -13.69 -3.72 -29.97
C PRO A 299 -14.75 -2.66 -29.65
N VAL A 300 -15.91 -3.08 -29.13
CA VAL A 300 -17.03 -2.19 -28.73
C VAL A 300 -16.68 -1.19 -27.63
N TRP A 301 -15.70 -1.50 -26.79
CA TRP A 301 -15.14 -0.54 -25.84
C TRP A 301 -14.04 0.29 -26.52
N GLN A 302 -13.13 -0.38 -27.25
CA GLN A 302 -11.95 0.24 -27.86
C GLN A 302 -12.29 1.33 -28.89
N ASP A 303 -13.40 1.20 -29.61
CA ASP A 303 -13.89 2.19 -30.59
C ASP A 303 -14.81 3.29 -29.98
N GLY A 304 -15.02 3.22 -28.66
CA GLY A 304 -15.85 4.14 -27.90
C GLY A 304 -17.36 3.96 -28.09
N THR A 305 -17.83 2.85 -28.68
CA THR A 305 -19.27 2.58 -28.85
C THR A 305 -19.99 2.57 -27.50
N LEU A 306 -19.45 1.88 -26.50
CA LEU A 306 -20.05 1.85 -25.16
C LEU A 306 -20.19 3.25 -24.54
N THR A 307 -19.19 4.11 -24.70
CA THR A 307 -19.27 5.50 -24.22
C THR A 307 -20.37 6.30 -24.91
N LYS A 308 -20.57 6.08 -26.21
CA LYS A 308 -21.60 6.80 -27.00
C LYS A 308 -23.01 6.32 -26.67
N THR A 309 -23.20 5.01 -26.46
CA THR A 309 -24.52 4.42 -26.22
C THR A 309 -24.91 4.37 -24.75
N HIS A 310 -23.91 4.33 -23.85
CA HIS A 310 -24.08 4.22 -22.40
C HIS A 310 -23.13 5.18 -21.65
N PRO A 311 -23.25 6.52 -21.85
CA PRO A 311 -22.40 7.48 -21.15
C PRO A 311 -22.58 7.45 -19.61
N GLU A 312 -23.68 6.91 -19.11
CA GLU A 312 -23.94 6.71 -17.68
C GLU A 312 -23.11 5.58 -17.06
N TRP A 313 -22.49 4.71 -17.87
CA TRP A 313 -21.66 3.61 -17.39
C TRP A 313 -20.26 4.03 -16.96
N SER A 314 -19.81 5.20 -17.37
CA SER A 314 -18.43 5.60 -17.15
C SER A 314 -18.16 6.01 -15.70
N GLN A 315 -16.92 5.80 -15.27
CA GLN A 315 -16.41 6.38 -14.04
C GLN A 315 -16.32 7.91 -14.16
N ARG A 316 -16.69 8.60 -13.08
CA ARG A 316 -16.76 10.06 -13.01
C ARG A 316 -15.94 10.59 -11.84
N GLY A 317 -15.16 11.63 -12.08
CA GLY A 317 -14.49 12.39 -11.02
C GLY A 317 -15.48 13.30 -10.27
N PRO A 318 -15.03 13.96 -9.19
CA PRO A 318 -15.84 14.89 -8.39
C PRO A 318 -16.58 15.97 -9.19
N LYS A 319 -16.00 16.47 -10.29
CA LYS A 319 -16.62 17.48 -11.16
C LYS A 319 -17.41 16.88 -12.33
N GLY A 320 -17.60 15.57 -12.34
CA GLY A 320 -18.36 14.85 -13.35
C GLY A 320 -17.58 14.50 -14.62
N GLU A 321 -16.26 14.72 -14.65
CA GLU A 321 -15.42 14.39 -15.80
C GLU A 321 -15.19 12.87 -15.93
N PRO A 322 -15.07 12.33 -17.17
CA PRO A 322 -14.68 10.95 -17.40
C PRO A 322 -13.24 10.63 -16.99
N LEU A 323 -13.02 9.36 -16.68
CA LEU A 323 -11.68 8.75 -16.66
C LEU A 323 -11.39 8.10 -18.03
N THR A 324 -10.27 8.46 -18.68
CA THR A 324 -9.93 8.04 -20.05
C THR A 324 -8.48 7.53 -20.23
N LEU A 325 -7.90 6.92 -19.18
CA LEU A 325 -6.47 6.55 -19.14
C LEU A 325 -5.99 5.65 -20.30
N TYR A 326 -6.91 4.98 -21.00
CA TYR A 326 -6.64 4.10 -22.16
C TYR A 326 -7.41 4.49 -23.43
N GLY A 327 -7.70 5.80 -23.60
CA GLY A 327 -8.31 6.35 -24.81
C GLY A 327 -9.84 6.38 -24.78
N ALA A 328 -10.49 5.29 -24.35
CA ALA A 328 -11.94 5.25 -24.13
C ALA A 328 -12.30 5.48 -22.64
N GLU A 329 -13.55 5.84 -22.36
CA GLU A 329 -14.01 6.05 -20.98
C GLU A 329 -14.02 4.72 -20.20
N TRP A 330 -13.46 4.73 -19.00
CA TRP A 330 -13.45 3.58 -18.11
C TRP A 330 -14.83 3.33 -17.53
N LEU A 331 -15.29 2.09 -17.55
CA LEU A 331 -16.60 1.69 -17.04
C LEU A 331 -16.61 1.54 -15.51
N CYS A 332 -17.77 1.77 -14.91
CA CYS A 332 -18.01 1.74 -13.47
C CYS A 332 -18.71 0.43 -13.07
N PRO A 333 -18.18 -0.32 -12.07
CA PRO A 333 -18.76 -1.60 -11.65
C PRO A 333 -20.13 -1.44 -10.96
N SER A 334 -20.48 -0.23 -10.52
CA SER A 334 -21.78 0.04 -9.91
C SER A 334 -22.90 0.26 -10.93
N THR A 335 -22.63 0.17 -12.24
CA THR A 335 -23.59 0.43 -13.32
C THR A 335 -23.89 -0.84 -14.11
N ASP A 336 -24.77 -0.77 -15.11
CA ASP A 336 -25.07 -1.90 -16.00
C ASP A 336 -23.87 -2.33 -16.89
N ALA A 337 -22.74 -1.62 -16.83
CA ALA A 337 -21.48 -2.10 -17.36
C ALA A 337 -21.00 -3.41 -16.72
N LEU A 338 -21.28 -3.64 -15.44
CA LEU A 338 -20.89 -4.86 -14.75
C LEU A 338 -21.54 -6.11 -15.37
N PRO A 339 -22.88 -6.22 -15.45
CA PRO A 339 -23.51 -7.37 -16.10
C PRO A 339 -23.12 -7.50 -17.59
N PHE A 340 -22.88 -6.39 -18.30
CA PHE A 340 -22.34 -6.44 -19.66
C PHE A 340 -20.95 -7.10 -19.73
N ALA A 341 -20.02 -6.68 -18.88
CA ALA A 341 -18.67 -7.24 -18.82
C ALA A 341 -18.67 -8.71 -18.37
N ILE A 342 -19.56 -9.09 -17.44
CA ILE A 342 -19.76 -10.49 -17.05
C ILE A 342 -20.23 -11.32 -18.24
N GLU A 343 -21.22 -10.87 -19.00
CA GLU A 343 -21.71 -11.60 -20.16
C GLU A 343 -20.63 -11.73 -21.25
N TYR A 344 -19.80 -10.69 -21.45
CA TYR A 344 -18.63 -10.81 -22.32
C TYR A 344 -17.65 -11.89 -21.83
N ALA A 345 -17.32 -11.90 -20.54
CA ALA A 345 -16.45 -12.92 -19.95
C ALA A 345 -17.03 -14.34 -20.07
N ARG A 346 -18.35 -14.51 -19.86
CA ARG A 346 -19.05 -15.79 -20.06
C ARG A 346 -18.95 -16.28 -21.51
N LYS A 347 -19.14 -15.39 -22.49
CA LYS A 347 -19.02 -15.75 -23.92
C LYS A 347 -17.63 -16.28 -24.25
N ILE A 348 -16.57 -15.59 -23.82
CA ILE A 348 -15.20 -16.04 -24.09
C ILE A 348 -14.84 -17.30 -23.29
N GLN A 349 -15.33 -17.44 -22.06
CA GLN A 349 -15.20 -18.66 -21.26
C GLN A 349 -15.78 -19.87 -22.00
N ARG A 350 -17.05 -19.79 -22.44
CA ARG A 350 -17.71 -20.91 -23.15
C ARG A 350 -17.01 -21.25 -24.45
N ARG A 351 -16.68 -20.23 -25.24
CA ARG A 351 -16.11 -20.36 -26.58
C ARG A 351 -14.75 -21.05 -26.54
N TYR A 352 -13.88 -20.63 -25.63
CA TYR A 352 -12.49 -21.09 -25.57
C TYR A 352 -12.21 -22.07 -24.42
N ARG A 353 -13.24 -22.42 -23.65
CA ARG A 353 -13.18 -23.32 -22.50
C ARG A 353 -12.12 -22.88 -21.50
N ALA A 354 -12.16 -21.62 -21.06
CA ALA A 354 -11.13 -21.08 -20.16
C ALA A 354 -11.03 -21.85 -18.84
N ASP A 355 -9.80 -22.06 -18.36
CA ASP A 355 -9.54 -22.57 -17.00
C ASP A 355 -9.54 -21.44 -15.97
N ALA A 356 -9.23 -20.22 -16.42
CA ALA A 356 -9.32 -19.01 -15.61
C ALA A 356 -9.73 -17.78 -16.44
N VAL A 357 -10.32 -16.78 -15.78
CA VAL A 357 -10.51 -15.43 -16.31
C VAL A 357 -9.75 -14.46 -15.40
N MET A 358 -8.84 -13.70 -15.99
CA MET A 358 -8.08 -12.65 -15.32
C MET A 358 -8.68 -11.29 -15.70
N LEU A 359 -9.17 -10.55 -14.71
CA LEU A 359 -9.75 -9.23 -14.86
C LEU A 359 -8.67 -8.16 -14.72
N ASP A 360 -8.27 -7.53 -15.81
CA ASP A 360 -7.24 -6.49 -15.76
C ASP A 360 -7.78 -5.18 -15.19
N ASN A 361 -6.91 -4.48 -14.45
CA ASN A 361 -7.13 -3.15 -13.87
C ASN A 361 -8.47 -2.98 -13.14
N ASN A 362 -8.99 -4.01 -12.45
CA ASN A 362 -10.21 -3.98 -11.65
C ASN A 362 -10.09 -3.01 -10.46
N GLU A 363 -10.16 -1.72 -10.77
CA GLU A 363 -9.93 -0.64 -9.81
C GLU A 363 -10.68 0.64 -10.21
N PHE A 364 -10.95 1.47 -9.20
CA PHE A 364 -11.22 2.88 -9.45
C PHE A 364 -9.88 3.59 -9.70
N PHE A 365 -9.91 4.81 -10.24
CA PHE A 365 -8.69 5.57 -10.45
C PHE A 365 -8.90 7.04 -10.10
N THR A 366 -7.90 7.87 -10.41
CA THR A 366 -7.95 9.31 -10.22
C THR A 366 -8.28 9.99 -11.55
N ALA A 367 -9.39 10.74 -11.59
CA ALA A 367 -9.69 11.69 -12.63
C ALA A 367 -9.02 13.05 -12.33
N SER A 368 -9.12 14.03 -13.23
CA SER A 368 -8.42 15.32 -13.08
C SER A 368 -8.87 16.13 -11.85
N SER A 369 -10.09 15.93 -11.37
CA SER A 369 -10.62 16.60 -10.18
C SER A 369 -10.54 15.77 -8.89
N GLY A 370 -10.10 14.51 -8.94
CA GLY A 370 -9.92 13.66 -7.77
C GLY A 370 -10.25 12.18 -8.01
N LEU A 371 -10.36 11.41 -6.92
CA LEU A 371 -10.66 9.98 -6.97
C LEU A 371 -12.03 9.72 -7.62
N THR A 372 -12.18 8.62 -8.36
CA THR A 372 -13.47 8.14 -8.88
C THR A 372 -14.07 7.10 -7.91
N CYS A 373 -15.38 6.86 -7.88
CA CYS A 373 -16.40 7.31 -8.81
C CYS A 373 -17.51 8.11 -8.12
N TYR A 374 -17.89 9.22 -8.73
CA TYR A 374 -18.96 10.14 -8.33
C TYR A 374 -20.18 10.06 -9.26
N CYS A 375 -20.28 9.02 -10.10
CA CYS A 375 -21.41 8.87 -11.02
C CYS A 375 -22.73 8.72 -10.25
N ALA A 376 -23.85 9.00 -10.93
CA ALA A 376 -25.17 8.94 -10.31
C ALA A 376 -25.50 7.57 -9.69
N CYS A 377 -24.96 6.47 -10.24
CA CYS A 377 -25.17 5.16 -9.66
C CYS A 377 -24.37 4.95 -8.37
N CYS A 378 -23.09 5.32 -8.35
CA CYS A 378 -22.29 5.27 -7.11
C CYS A 378 -22.89 6.12 -5.99
N GLN A 379 -23.43 7.30 -6.31
CA GLN A 379 -24.16 8.14 -5.35
C GLN A 379 -25.34 7.38 -4.72
N ARG A 380 -26.16 6.68 -5.52
CA ARG A 380 -27.29 5.88 -5.02
C ARG A 380 -26.82 4.67 -4.20
N CYS A 381 -25.86 3.91 -4.70
CA CYS A 381 -25.35 2.71 -4.03
C CYS A 381 -24.69 3.05 -2.70
N PHE A 382 -23.98 4.18 -2.60
CA PHE A 382 -23.40 4.63 -1.34
C PHE A 382 -24.48 5.01 -0.31
N ARG A 383 -25.53 5.73 -0.71
CA ARG A 383 -26.69 6.00 0.18
C ARG A 383 -27.37 4.72 0.65
N GLN A 384 -27.56 3.75 -0.24
CA GLN A 384 -28.14 2.46 0.12
C GLN A 384 -27.27 1.72 1.13
N TYR A 385 -25.95 1.71 0.92
CA TYR A 385 -24.99 1.14 1.87
C TYR A 385 -25.10 1.81 3.24
N LEU A 386 -25.08 3.14 3.29
CA LEU A 386 -25.21 3.90 4.54
C LEU A 386 -26.54 3.61 5.23
N LYS A 387 -27.65 3.56 4.48
CA LYS A 387 -28.97 3.26 5.04
C LYS A 387 -29.05 1.86 5.64
N LEU A 388 -28.49 0.86 4.95
CA LEU A 388 -28.48 -0.52 5.43
C LEU A 388 -27.60 -0.70 6.67
N ARG A 389 -26.46 -0.01 6.74
CA ARG A 389 -25.51 -0.15 7.84
C ARG A 389 -25.84 0.71 9.06
N PHE A 390 -26.28 1.95 8.85
CA PHE A 390 -26.43 2.96 9.91
C PHE A 390 -27.88 3.40 10.16
N GLY A 391 -28.84 3.00 9.32
CA GLY A 391 -30.22 3.47 9.41
C GLY A 391 -30.43 4.83 8.75
N ASP A 392 -31.26 5.70 9.35
CA ASP A 392 -31.66 6.96 8.70
C ASP A 392 -30.62 8.09 8.83
N THR A 393 -29.68 7.98 9.76
CA THR A 393 -28.65 9.00 10.01
C THR A 393 -27.25 8.40 10.17
N VAL A 394 -26.22 9.10 9.70
CA VAL A 394 -24.81 8.74 9.88
C VAL A 394 -23.98 10.01 10.02
N LEU A 395 -23.19 10.12 11.10
CA LEU A 395 -22.31 11.29 11.32
C LEU A 395 -23.04 12.64 11.22
N GLY A 396 -24.29 12.71 11.69
CA GLY A 396 -25.13 13.91 11.60
C GLY A 396 -25.83 14.12 10.25
N GLU A 397 -25.54 13.30 9.24
CA GLU A 397 -26.12 13.39 7.90
C GLU A 397 -27.30 12.44 7.72
N THR A 398 -28.30 12.84 6.92
CA THR A 398 -29.43 11.98 6.55
C THR A 398 -29.04 11.03 5.42
N THR A 399 -29.11 9.72 5.64
CA THR A 399 -28.58 8.70 4.70
C THR A 399 -29.29 8.70 3.34
N SER A 400 -30.55 9.14 3.26
CA SER A 400 -31.31 9.20 2.01
C SER A 400 -30.93 10.37 1.09
N THR A 401 -30.31 11.42 1.62
CA THR A 401 -29.98 12.65 0.87
C THR A 401 -28.49 12.94 0.80
N VAL A 402 -27.68 12.29 1.64
CA VAL A 402 -26.22 12.46 1.66
C VAL A 402 -25.61 12.22 0.28
N THR A 403 -24.63 13.04 -0.07
CA THR A 403 -23.81 12.88 -1.27
C THR A 403 -22.45 12.30 -0.89
N ILE A 404 -21.82 11.59 -1.82
CA ILE A 404 -20.40 11.23 -1.69
C ILE A 404 -19.61 12.51 -1.40
N PRO A 405 -18.88 12.60 -0.27
CA PRO A 405 -18.15 13.79 0.11
C PRO A 405 -16.89 13.96 -0.73
N THR A 406 -16.52 15.21 -1.01
CA THR A 406 -15.21 15.56 -1.61
C THR A 406 -14.18 15.94 -0.56
N ASP A 407 -14.64 16.42 0.59
CA ASP A 407 -13.79 16.82 1.70
C ASP A 407 -13.38 15.62 2.52
N LEU A 408 -12.14 15.62 2.99
CA LEU A 408 -11.59 14.54 3.80
C LEU A 408 -12.25 14.55 5.19
N GLY A 409 -12.50 13.36 5.75
CA GLY A 409 -13.15 13.19 7.04
C GLY A 409 -13.78 11.81 7.20
N PRO A 410 -14.47 11.53 8.33
CA PRO A 410 -15.02 10.20 8.59
C PRO A 410 -16.02 9.71 7.53
N LEU A 411 -16.87 10.59 6.98
CA LEU A 411 -17.78 10.22 5.89
C LEU A 411 -17.03 9.90 4.58
N TYR A 412 -15.93 10.60 4.31
CA TYR A 412 -15.04 10.31 3.18
C TYR A 412 -14.32 8.99 3.36
N ASN A 413 -13.84 8.69 4.57
CA ASN A 413 -13.23 7.41 4.89
C ASN A 413 -14.23 6.25 4.76
N LEU A 414 -15.49 6.46 5.16
CA LEU A 414 -16.58 5.52 4.90
C LEU A 414 -16.82 5.32 3.39
N TRP A 415 -16.78 6.39 2.60
CA TRP A 415 -16.85 6.28 1.14
C TRP A 415 -15.65 5.51 0.56
N LEU A 416 -14.42 5.77 1.01
CA LEU A 416 -13.24 5.00 0.62
C LEU A 416 -13.39 3.51 0.94
N HIS A 417 -13.90 3.18 2.11
CA HIS A 417 -14.22 1.79 2.47
C HIS A 417 -15.26 1.20 1.51
N TRP A 418 -16.37 1.92 1.28
CA TRP A 418 -17.42 1.47 0.37
C TRP A 418 -16.92 1.26 -1.06
N ARG A 419 -15.98 2.08 -1.56
CA ARG A 419 -15.36 1.87 -2.88
C ARG A 419 -14.69 0.51 -2.98
N ASN A 420 -13.98 0.08 -1.92
CA ASN A 420 -13.36 -1.25 -1.87
C ASN A 420 -14.43 -2.34 -1.89
N ARG A 421 -15.54 -2.13 -1.16
CA ARG A 421 -16.67 -3.06 -1.13
C ARG A 421 -17.31 -3.21 -2.50
N ALA A 422 -17.54 -2.12 -3.22
CA ALA A 422 -18.15 -2.14 -4.55
C ALA A 422 -17.38 -3.04 -5.52
N TRP A 423 -16.05 -3.02 -5.48
CA TRP A 423 -15.23 -3.89 -6.29
C TRP A 423 -15.20 -5.35 -5.80
N ALA A 424 -15.16 -5.57 -4.49
CA ALA A 424 -15.24 -6.91 -3.93
C ALA A 424 -16.58 -7.60 -4.28
N GLU A 425 -17.70 -6.86 -4.26
CA GLU A 425 -18.99 -7.35 -4.73
C GLU A 425 -19.00 -7.62 -6.24
N ALA A 426 -18.34 -6.77 -7.04
CA ALA A 426 -18.25 -6.95 -8.49
C ALA A 426 -17.48 -8.23 -8.86
N ILE A 427 -16.32 -8.47 -8.25
CA ILE A 427 -15.53 -9.68 -8.53
C ILE A 427 -16.22 -10.95 -8.04
N GLU A 428 -16.95 -10.87 -6.91
CA GLU A 428 -17.75 -11.99 -6.44
C GLU A 428 -18.90 -12.31 -7.40
N GLN A 429 -19.54 -11.30 -7.99
CA GLN A 429 -20.55 -11.52 -9.04
C GLN A 429 -19.96 -12.20 -10.28
N PHE A 430 -18.73 -11.85 -10.70
CA PHE A 430 -18.03 -12.61 -11.75
C PHE A 430 -17.86 -14.07 -11.36
N ARG A 431 -17.38 -14.36 -10.14
CA ARG A 431 -17.20 -15.74 -9.66
C ARG A 431 -18.52 -16.51 -9.67
N VAL A 432 -19.58 -15.93 -9.14
CA VAL A 432 -20.92 -16.54 -9.13
C VAL A 432 -21.39 -16.85 -10.55
N GLU A 433 -21.33 -15.88 -11.47
CA GLU A 433 -21.90 -16.06 -12.81
C GLU A 433 -21.07 -16.99 -13.71
N LEU A 434 -19.74 -16.89 -13.66
CA LEU A 434 -18.86 -17.78 -14.45
C LEU A 434 -18.89 -19.23 -13.94
N ARG A 435 -19.07 -19.43 -12.61
CA ARG A 435 -19.15 -20.76 -12.01
C ARG A 435 -20.47 -21.48 -12.21
N LYS A 436 -21.53 -20.80 -12.64
CA LYS A 436 -22.75 -21.46 -13.12
C LYS A 436 -22.47 -22.36 -14.33
N GLU A 437 -21.39 -22.10 -15.06
CA GLU A 437 -21.01 -22.84 -16.27
C GLU A 437 -19.81 -23.75 -16.07
N ASN A 438 -18.82 -23.29 -15.30
CA ASN A 438 -17.67 -24.07 -14.91
C ASN A 438 -17.41 -23.85 -13.41
N PRO A 439 -17.88 -24.74 -12.53
CA PRO A 439 -17.69 -24.61 -11.08
C PRO A 439 -16.22 -24.46 -10.66
N ASP A 440 -15.29 -24.97 -11.46
CA ASP A 440 -13.85 -24.96 -11.18
C ASP A 440 -13.10 -23.78 -11.82
N ILE A 441 -13.80 -22.83 -12.48
CA ILE A 441 -13.15 -21.68 -13.08
C ILE A 441 -12.52 -20.77 -12.02
N VAL A 442 -11.26 -20.43 -12.25
CA VAL A 442 -10.50 -19.49 -11.43
C VAL A 442 -10.79 -18.07 -11.92
N VAL A 443 -11.16 -17.19 -11.00
CA VAL A 443 -11.31 -15.76 -11.28
C VAL A 443 -10.33 -14.99 -10.39
N LEU A 444 -9.55 -14.14 -11.02
CA LEU A 444 -8.62 -13.25 -10.36
C LEU A 444 -8.63 -11.88 -11.04
N ALA A 445 -8.03 -10.89 -10.38
CA ALA A 445 -7.87 -9.57 -10.93
C ALA A 445 -6.41 -9.09 -10.86
N ASN A 446 -6.04 -8.20 -11.75
CA ASN A 446 -4.79 -7.44 -11.65
C ASN A 446 -4.94 -6.32 -10.62
N THR A 447 -5.18 -6.69 -9.37
CA THR A 447 -5.33 -5.72 -8.29
C THR A 447 -3.97 -5.32 -7.73
N GLN A 448 -3.60 -4.05 -7.86
CA GLN A 448 -2.38 -3.58 -7.21
C GLN A 448 -2.63 -3.31 -5.73
N TYR A 449 -1.70 -3.75 -4.89
CA TYR A 449 -1.79 -3.57 -3.43
C TYR A 449 -0.68 -2.70 -2.83
N LEU A 450 0.49 -2.59 -3.49
CA LEU A 450 1.57 -1.72 -3.01
C LEU A 450 1.39 -0.29 -3.56
N ARG A 451 0.39 0.41 -3.04
CA ARG A 451 0.14 1.82 -3.35
C ARG A 451 0.11 2.66 -2.09
N ALA A 452 0.68 3.86 -2.20
CA ALA A 452 0.71 4.82 -1.10
C ALA A 452 -0.68 5.45 -0.85
N ALA A 453 -1.46 5.65 -1.93
CA ALA A 453 -2.80 6.22 -1.86
C ALA A 453 -3.89 5.14 -1.94
N PRO A 454 -5.08 5.40 -1.36
CA PRO A 454 -6.25 4.52 -1.48
C PRO A 454 -7.01 4.72 -2.81
N ASP A 455 -6.31 5.10 -3.88
CA ASP A 455 -6.94 5.53 -5.13
C ASP A 455 -7.59 4.37 -5.90
N LEU A 456 -7.07 3.15 -5.75
CA LEU A 456 -7.53 2.00 -6.52
C LEU A 456 -8.77 1.29 -5.99
N ALA A 457 -9.01 1.37 -4.67
CA ALA A 457 -10.08 0.65 -3.99
C ALA A 457 -10.05 -0.88 -4.22
N THR A 458 -8.88 -1.48 -4.04
CA THR A 458 -8.63 -2.93 -4.25
C THR A 458 -8.57 -3.76 -2.97
N ASP A 459 -8.56 -3.14 -1.79
CA ASP A 459 -8.21 -3.79 -0.51
C ASP A 459 -9.12 -4.96 -0.13
N LEU A 460 -10.41 -4.86 -0.45
CA LEU A 460 -11.36 -5.94 -0.16
C LEU A 460 -11.41 -6.99 -1.26
N GLN A 461 -10.92 -6.70 -2.49
CA GLN A 461 -10.98 -7.66 -3.60
C GLN A 461 -10.13 -8.90 -3.36
N TYR A 462 -9.00 -8.78 -2.66
CA TYR A 462 -8.09 -9.91 -2.42
C TYR A 462 -8.79 -11.12 -1.76
N GLY A 463 -9.78 -10.86 -0.89
CA GLY A 463 -10.58 -11.90 -0.24
C GLY A 463 -11.61 -12.58 -1.16
N HIS A 464 -11.82 -12.04 -2.35
CA HIS A 464 -12.79 -12.47 -3.35
C HIS A 464 -12.11 -12.86 -4.67
N GLU A 465 -10.81 -13.11 -4.63
CA GLU A 465 -10.03 -13.68 -5.74
C GLU A 465 -9.66 -15.13 -5.43
N ASP A 466 -9.51 -15.94 -6.47
CA ASP A 466 -9.00 -17.31 -6.33
C ASP A 466 -7.47 -17.37 -6.25
N ALA A 467 -6.79 -16.35 -6.77
CA ALA A 467 -5.36 -16.11 -6.65
C ALA A 467 -5.09 -14.61 -6.64
N VAL A 468 -4.18 -14.14 -5.79
CA VAL A 468 -3.82 -12.71 -5.70
C VAL A 468 -2.64 -12.41 -6.63
N LEU A 469 -2.68 -11.25 -7.28
CA LEU A 469 -1.62 -10.77 -8.17
C LEU A 469 -0.64 -9.83 -7.46
N SER A 470 0.65 -10.00 -7.75
CA SER A 470 1.73 -9.04 -7.51
C SER A 470 2.43 -8.66 -8.81
N GLU A 471 2.84 -7.40 -8.96
CA GLU A 471 3.68 -6.93 -10.07
C GLU A 471 5.04 -6.41 -9.58
N SER A 472 6.13 -7.14 -9.83
CA SER A 472 7.46 -6.83 -9.27
C SER A 472 8.48 -6.34 -10.30
N ARG A 473 8.02 -5.58 -11.29
CA ARG A 473 8.89 -4.95 -12.28
C ARG A 473 9.81 -3.89 -11.68
N ASP A 474 11.05 -3.82 -12.16
CA ASP A 474 12.08 -2.83 -11.79
C ASP A 474 12.39 -2.78 -10.28
N LYS A 475 12.24 -3.90 -9.56
CA LYS A 475 12.53 -4.00 -8.11
C LYS A 475 13.86 -4.69 -7.83
N SER A 476 14.52 -4.26 -6.76
CA SER A 476 15.59 -5.02 -6.14
C SER A 476 15.05 -6.27 -5.43
N ALA A 477 15.92 -7.21 -5.04
CA ALA A 477 15.55 -8.40 -4.27
C ALA A 477 14.83 -8.03 -2.97
N ASP A 478 15.35 -7.04 -2.23
CA ASP A 478 14.74 -6.56 -0.99
C ASP A 478 13.36 -5.93 -1.22
N GLN A 479 13.25 -5.04 -2.20
CA GLN A 479 11.97 -4.39 -2.53
C GLN A 479 10.91 -5.39 -3.01
N MET A 480 11.34 -6.40 -3.77
CA MET A 480 10.47 -7.49 -4.20
C MET A 480 10.06 -8.35 -3.00
N THR A 481 10.98 -8.66 -2.09
CA THR A 481 10.69 -9.40 -0.85
C THR A 481 9.64 -8.68 -0.01
N ASP A 482 9.81 -7.38 0.26
CA ASP A 482 8.81 -6.59 1.00
C ASP A 482 7.43 -6.64 0.32
N LYS A 483 7.40 -6.42 -0.99
CA LYS A 483 6.15 -6.45 -1.75
C LYS A 483 5.50 -7.83 -1.71
N LEU A 484 6.26 -8.91 -1.83
CA LEU A 484 5.71 -10.26 -1.85
C LEU A 484 5.27 -10.73 -0.47
N LEU A 485 6.00 -10.39 0.59
CA LEU A 485 5.55 -10.65 1.97
C LEU A 485 4.25 -9.90 2.28
N LEU A 486 4.10 -8.65 1.79
CA LEU A 486 2.84 -7.92 1.88
C LEU A 486 1.74 -8.66 1.10
N GLY A 487 2.02 -9.04 -0.15
CA GLY A 487 1.08 -9.80 -0.96
C GLY A 487 0.65 -11.12 -0.31
N LYS A 488 1.55 -11.80 0.39
CA LYS A 488 1.25 -13.03 1.14
C LYS A 488 0.37 -12.78 2.36
N SER A 489 0.61 -11.69 3.07
CA SER A 489 -0.28 -11.26 4.16
C SER A 489 -1.71 -11.04 3.64
N LEU A 490 -1.85 -10.34 2.52
CA LEU A 490 -3.14 -10.00 1.91
C LEU A 490 -3.84 -11.21 1.26
N ALA A 491 -3.08 -12.11 0.63
CA ALA A 491 -3.59 -13.32 0.01
C ALA A 491 -4.09 -14.35 1.04
N LYS A 492 -3.59 -14.29 2.28
CA LYS A 492 -3.86 -15.27 3.33
C LYS A 492 -3.47 -16.68 2.87
N ASP A 493 -4.44 -17.54 2.63
CA ASP A 493 -4.29 -18.91 2.17
C ASP A 493 -4.29 -19.04 0.63
N ARG A 494 -4.58 -17.97 -0.11
CA ARG A 494 -4.62 -17.97 -1.58
C ARG A 494 -3.22 -18.06 -2.19
N PRO A 495 -3.09 -18.63 -3.40
CA PRO A 495 -1.90 -18.45 -4.23
C PRO A 495 -1.60 -16.97 -4.44
N LEU A 496 -0.31 -16.64 -4.48
CA LEU A 496 0.18 -15.32 -4.90
C LEU A 496 0.98 -15.52 -6.19
N TRP A 497 0.57 -14.85 -7.27
CA TRP A 497 1.25 -14.89 -8.55
C TRP A 497 2.00 -13.59 -8.77
N ASN A 498 3.28 -13.67 -9.05
CA ASN A 498 4.16 -12.52 -9.21
C ASN A 498 4.53 -12.32 -10.67
N TYR A 499 3.95 -11.31 -11.29
CA TYR A 499 4.40 -10.78 -12.56
C TYR A 499 5.83 -10.26 -12.42
N LEU A 500 6.73 -10.81 -13.24
CA LEU A 500 8.15 -10.49 -13.26
C LEU A 500 8.47 -9.55 -14.42
N GLY A 501 9.11 -8.42 -14.11
CA GLY A 501 9.75 -7.59 -15.11
C GLY A 501 11.06 -8.22 -15.60
N THR A 502 10.98 -9.28 -16.41
CA THR A 502 12.14 -9.98 -16.98
C THR A 502 12.73 -9.27 -18.21
N PHE A 503 12.20 -8.11 -18.58
CA PHE A 503 12.51 -7.38 -19.81
C PHE A 503 12.96 -5.94 -19.53
N GLU A 504 13.72 -5.36 -20.45
CA GLU A 504 14.21 -3.99 -20.32
C GLU A 504 13.10 -2.96 -20.54
N ARG A 505 13.06 -1.93 -19.68
CA ARG A 505 11.99 -0.94 -19.71
C ARG A 505 11.91 -0.13 -20.99
N LYS A 506 13.04 0.15 -21.62
CA LYS A 506 13.12 1.00 -22.82
C LYS A 506 13.08 0.16 -24.11
N ASP A 507 13.19 -1.15 -24.01
CA ASP A 507 13.25 -2.07 -25.14
C ASP A 507 12.61 -3.41 -24.76
N PHE A 508 11.32 -3.56 -25.01
CA PHE A 508 10.58 -4.81 -24.73
C PHE A 508 11.01 -5.98 -25.62
N GLY A 509 11.96 -5.79 -26.55
CA GLY A 509 12.60 -6.90 -27.25
C GLY A 509 13.83 -7.46 -26.53
N ARG A 510 14.28 -6.86 -25.42
CA ARG A 510 15.44 -7.30 -24.64
C ARG A 510 15.02 -7.81 -23.27
N LEU A 511 15.61 -8.92 -22.85
CA LEU A 511 15.56 -9.38 -21.46
C LEU A 511 16.52 -8.57 -20.59
N VAL A 512 16.24 -8.49 -19.28
CA VAL A 512 17.24 -8.04 -18.30
C VAL A 512 18.38 -9.06 -18.21
N SER A 513 19.50 -8.69 -17.57
CA SER A 513 20.67 -9.58 -17.50
C SER A 513 20.33 -10.97 -16.92
N PRO A 514 21.08 -12.02 -17.30
CA PRO A 514 20.88 -13.37 -16.78
C PRO A 514 20.82 -13.42 -15.24
N GLU A 515 21.73 -12.70 -14.57
CA GLU A 515 21.81 -12.58 -13.11
C GLU A 515 20.50 -12.02 -12.54
N ARG A 516 19.99 -10.95 -13.14
CA ARG A 516 18.75 -10.28 -12.71
C ARG A 516 17.54 -11.17 -12.92
N VAL A 517 17.48 -11.91 -14.02
CA VAL A 517 16.40 -12.90 -14.26
C VAL A 517 16.43 -13.99 -13.21
N SER A 518 17.60 -14.57 -12.91
CA SER A 518 17.75 -15.63 -11.90
C SER A 518 17.33 -15.15 -10.51
N MET A 519 17.73 -13.94 -10.13
CA MET A 519 17.34 -13.31 -8.87
C MET A 519 15.82 -13.11 -8.80
N ASN A 520 15.20 -12.54 -9.85
CA ASN A 520 13.76 -12.29 -9.88
C ASN A 520 12.95 -13.58 -9.66
N VAL A 521 13.34 -14.67 -10.34
CA VAL A 521 12.71 -15.99 -10.18
C VAL A 521 12.94 -16.52 -8.76
N SER A 522 14.17 -16.48 -8.27
CA SER A 522 14.52 -17.05 -6.97
C SER A 522 13.85 -16.32 -5.80
N THR A 523 13.83 -14.99 -5.81
CA THR A 523 13.15 -14.17 -4.79
C THR A 523 11.64 -14.45 -4.78
N THR A 524 11.05 -14.66 -5.95
CA THR A 524 9.63 -15.03 -6.09
C THR A 524 9.32 -16.36 -5.39
N HIS A 525 10.11 -17.39 -5.66
CA HIS A 525 9.97 -18.70 -5.00
C HIS A 525 10.29 -18.64 -3.51
N ALA A 526 11.32 -17.89 -3.11
CA ALA A 526 11.70 -17.69 -1.72
C ALA A 526 10.58 -17.05 -0.89
N CYS A 527 9.72 -16.23 -1.49
CA CYS A 527 8.51 -15.67 -0.85
C CYS A 527 7.26 -16.56 -1.02
N ARG A 528 7.42 -17.81 -1.51
CA ARG A 528 6.35 -18.75 -1.88
C ARG A 528 5.34 -18.20 -2.89
N ALA A 529 5.71 -17.18 -3.65
CA ALA A 529 4.92 -16.70 -4.78
C ALA A 529 5.24 -17.56 -6.02
N ARG A 530 4.40 -17.44 -7.05
CA ARG A 530 4.56 -18.18 -8.31
C ARG A 530 4.95 -17.24 -9.45
N PRO A 531 5.93 -17.61 -10.27
CA PRO A 531 6.40 -16.75 -11.33
C PRO A 531 5.34 -16.63 -12.43
N TRP A 532 5.06 -15.39 -12.81
CA TRP A 532 4.38 -15.03 -14.03
C TRP A 532 5.38 -14.23 -14.86
N VAL A 533 5.79 -14.79 -16.00
CA VAL A 533 6.76 -14.20 -16.91
C VAL A 533 6.05 -13.62 -18.13
N VAL A 534 6.37 -12.39 -18.50
CA VAL A 534 5.90 -11.84 -19.77
C VAL A 534 6.81 -12.31 -20.90
N TYR A 535 6.22 -12.71 -22.02
CA TYR A 535 6.92 -13.33 -23.17
C TYR A 535 7.87 -12.38 -23.93
N TYR A 536 8.02 -11.14 -23.49
CA TYR A 536 8.96 -10.19 -24.10
C TYR A 536 10.39 -10.75 -24.10
N GLY A 537 11.06 -10.70 -25.26
CA GLY A 537 12.43 -11.17 -25.44
C GLY A 537 12.59 -12.67 -25.71
N PHE A 538 11.49 -13.44 -25.78
CA PHE A 538 11.54 -14.88 -26.09
C PHE A 538 11.76 -15.18 -27.57
N PHE A 539 11.26 -14.30 -28.45
CA PHE A 539 11.44 -14.46 -29.90
C PHE A 539 12.17 -13.27 -30.52
N GLU A 540 12.12 -12.11 -29.87
CA GLU A 540 12.87 -10.94 -30.31
C GLU A 540 14.34 -11.09 -29.92
N LYS A 541 15.25 -10.69 -30.82
CA LYS A 541 16.69 -10.63 -30.56
C LYS A 541 17.25 -11.92 -29.94
N PRO A 542 17.03 -13.09 -30.57
CA PRO A 542 17.36 -14.39 -29.98
C PRO A 542 18.82 -14.47 -29.52
N ASP A 543 19.77 -14.01 -30.36
CA ASP A 543 21.20 -14.04 -30.03
C ASP A 543 21.55 -13.17 -28.80
N GLU A 544 20.85 -12.05 -28.60
CA GLU A 544 21.11 -11.14 -27.48
C GLU A 544 20.44 -11.61 -26.18
N ASN A 545 19.36 -12.39 -26.28
CA ASN A 545 18.56 -12.85 -25.14
C ASN A 545 18.90 -14.28 -24.71
N GLN A 546 19.70 -15.02 -25.49
CA GLN A 546 19.96 -16.45 -25.28
C GLN A 546 20.46 -16.78 -23.87
N ASP A 547 21.46 -16.04 -23.37
CA ASP A 547 22.02 -16.29 -22.03
C ASP A 547 20.99 -16.06 -20.91
N ALA A 548 20.11 -15.06 -21.08
CA ALA A 548 19.07 -14.74 -20.12
C ALA A 548 17.94 -15.80 -20.14
N LEU A 549 17.56 -16.28 -21.34
CA LEU A 549 16.61 -17.38 -21.50
C LEU A 549 17.15 -18.68 -20.89
N ASP A 550 18.40 -19.03 -21.17
CA ASP A 550 19.04 -20.24 -20.62
C ASP A 550 19.13 -20.18 -19.09
N ARG A 551 19.46 -19.01 -18.54
CA ARG A 551 19.47 -18.80 -17.09
C ARG A 551 18.06 -18.92 -16.51
N MET A 552 17.05 -18.32 -17.14
CA MET A 552 15.66 -18.40 -16.72
C MET A 552 15.18 -19.85 -16.65
N ALA A 553 15.42 -20.62 -17.73
CA ALA A 553 15.03 -22.01 -17.85
C ALA A 553 15.68 -22.89 -16.77
N LYS A 554 16.99 -22.71 -16.52
CA LYS A 554 17.71 -23.43 -15.45
C LYS A 554 17.15 -23.12 -14.06
N THR A 555 16.93 -21.85 -13.75
CA THR A 555 16.44 -21.42 -12.43
C THR A 555 14.99 -21.87 -12.20
N LEU A 556 14.10 -21.72 -13.18
CA LEU A 556 12.71 -22.18 -13.09
C LEU A 556 12.60 -23.69 -12.90
N ARG A 557 13.38 -24.47 -13.67
CA ARG A 557 13.41 -25.94 -13.51
C ARG A 557 13.92 -26.34 -12.14
N TRP A 558 15.00 -25.72 -11.68
CA TRP A 558 15.56 -26.01 -10.36
C TRP A 558 14.49 -25.81 -9.27
N HIS A 559 13.83 -24.65 -9.22
CA HIS A 559 12.78 -24.40 -8.23
C HIS A 559 11.57 -25.35 -8.41
N GLY A 560 11.22 -25.69 -9.66
CA GLY A 560 10.18 -26.68 -9.94
C GLY A 560 10.46 -28.05 -9.32
N THR A 561 11.73 -28.46 -9.20
CA THR A 561 12.10 -29.71 -8.50
C THR A 561 12.00 -29.61 -6.98
N GLN A 562 12.09 -28.40 -6.42
CA GLN A 562 12.02 -28.14 -4.97
C GLN A 562 10.59 -27.85 -4.47
N ASP A 563 9.63 -27.60 -5.37
CA ASP A 563 8.28 -27.15 -5.02
C ASP A 563 7.54 -28.10 -4.05
N SER A 564 7.79 -29.41 -4.13
CA SER A 564 7.17 -30.40 -3.25
C SER A 564 7.59 -30.23 -1.78
N GLU A 565 8.82 -29.80 -1.53
CA GLU A 565 9.34 -29.59 -0.19
C GLU A 565 8.67 -28.37 0.49
N LEU A 566 8.43 -27.29 -0.28
CA LEU A 566 7.76 -26.09 0.22
C LEU A 566 6.27 -26.28 0.51
N GLN A 567 5.62 -27.32 -0.01
CA GLN A 567 4.18 -27.51 0.16
C GLN A 567 3.78 -27.87 1.59
N GLY A 568 4.69 -28.40 2.41
CA GLY A 568 4.45 -28.71 3.83
C GLY A 568 4.99 -27.67 4.83
N MET A 569 5.72 -26.67 4.32
CA MET A 569 6.43 -25.69 5.13
C MET A 569 5.52 -24.54 5.56
N LYS A 570 5.70 -24.05 6.79
CA LYS A 570 5.08 -22.83 7.31
C LYS A 570 6.15 -21.76 7.56
N PRO A 571 5.86 -20.46 7.37
CA PRO A 571 6.83 -19.41 7.68
C PRO A 571 7.28 -19.50 9.14
N PHE A 572 8.59 -19.44 9.38
CA PHE A 572 9.11 -19.30 10.74
C PHE A 572 9.03 -17.82 11.13
N ALA A 573 8.04 -17.46 11.95
CA ALA A 573 7.63 -16.08 12.17
C ALA A 573 7.58 -15.68 13.66
N PRO A 574 8.68 -15.80 14.43
CA PRO A 574 8.72 -15.34 15.82
C PRO A 574 8.58 -13.81 15.93
N VAL A 575 8.81 -13.08 14.85
CA VAL A 575 8.60 -11.63 14.75
C VAL A 575 7.52 -11.36 13.71
N LEU A 576 6.48 -10.64 14.12
CA LEU A 576 5.40 -10.20 13.26
C LEU A 576 5.43 -8.67 13.16
N SER A 577 5.28 -8.15 11.95
CA SER A 577 5.13 -6.73 11.67
C SER A 577 3.72 -6.46 11.15
N LEU A 578 3.05 -5.50 11.78
CA LEU A 578 1.68 -5.14 11.44
C LEU A 578 1.66 -4.18 10.25
N VAL A 579 0.78 -4.48 9.28
CA VAL A 579 0.41 -3.54 8.22
C VAL A 579 -1.06 -3.15 8.36
N SER A 580 -1.34 -1.86 8.13
CA SER A 580 -2.66 -1.27 8.37
C SER A 580 -3.21 -0.63 7.10
N LEU A 581 -4.10 -1.34 6.40
CA LEU A 581 -4.81 -0.78 5.25
C LEU A 581 -5.74 0.35 5.68
N THR A 582 -6.36 0.23 6.86
CA THR A 582 -7.24 1.26 7.41
C THR A 582 -6.49 2.53 7.74
N SER A 583 -5.32 2.44 8.38
CA SER A 583 -4.48 3.63 8.65
C SER A 583 -3.91 4.22 7.37
N ARG A 584 -3.55 3.40 6.37
CA ARG A 584 -3.19 3.89 5.03
C ARG A 584 -4.33 4.69 4.42
N ASN A 585 -5.55 4.18 4.47
CA ASN A 585 -6.71 4.80 3.82
C ASN A 585 -7.16 6.08 4.54
N CYS A 586 -7.25 6.04 5.87
CA CYS A 586 -7.80 7.14 6.65
C CYS A 586 -6.75 8.22 6.99
N ARG A 587 -5.48 7.83 7.14
CA ARG A 587 -4.40 8.68 7.66
C ARG A 587 -3.15 8.74 6.76
N ALA A 588 -3.22 8.18 5.54
CA ALA A 588 -2.11 8.17 4.59
C ALA A 588 -0.80 7.58 5.15
N VAL A 589 -0.91 6.62 6.07
CA VAL A 589 0.25 5.90 6.63
C VAL A 589 0.87 5.01 5.55
N PRO A 590 2.21 5.00 5.38
CA PRO A 590 2.88 4.08 4.47
C PRO A 590 2.55 2.62 4.80
N LEU A 591 2.21 1.84 3.79
CA LEU A 591 1.77 0.46 3.99
C LEU A 591 2.91 -0.51 4.35
N ILE A 592 4.10 -0.30 3.79
CA ILE A 592 5.31 -1.07 4.13
C ILE A 592 6.02 -0.34 5.27
N PRO A 593 6.14 -0.96 6.46
CA PRO A 593 6.92 -0.41 7.55
C PRO A 593 8.39 -0.25 7.16
N SER A 594 9.01 0.87 7.52
CA SER A 594 10.38 1.18 7.14
C SER A 594 11.42 0.26 7.80
N HIS A 595 11.02 -0.46 8.85
CA HIS A 595 11.88 -1.36 9.62
C HIS A 595 12.18 -2.71 8.97
N LEU A 596 11.38 -3.14 7.99
CA LEU A 596 11.50 -4.50 7.46
C LEU A 596 12.86 -4.79 6.83
N THR A 597 13.35 -3.86 6.00
CA THR A 597 14.65 -4.02 5.33
C THR A 597 15.82 -4.02 6.32
N PRO A 598 15.94 -3.05 7.25
CA PRO A 598 16.96 -3.10 8.30
C PRO A 598 16.94 -4.42 9.09
N LEU A 599 15.77 -4.90 9.52
CA LEU A 599 15.67 -6.14 10.29
C LEU A 599 16.12 -7.36 9.49
N ARG A 600 15.73 -7.48 8.22
CA ARG A 600 16.16 -8.59 7.37
C ARG A 600 17.67 -8.60 7.15
N LYS A 601 18.29 -7.43 6.95
CA LYS A 601 19.75 -7.29 6.82
C LYS A 601 20.49 -7.64 8.11
N MET A 602 19.84 -7.49 9.27
CA MET A 602 20.35 -7.98 10.55
C MET A 602 20.13 -9.49 10.74
N GLY A 603 19.46 -10.17 9.80
CA GLY A 603 19.12 -11.59 9.87
C GLY A 603 17.83 -11.88 10.64
N VAL A 604 17.00 -10.87 10.93
CA VAL A 604 15.69 -11.02 11.58
C VAL A 604 14.60 -10.96 10.51
N CYS A 605 13.94 -12.08 10.26
CA CYS A 605 12.80 -12.11 9.34
C CYS A 605 11.51 -11.78 10.08
N ALA A 606 10.94 -10.61 9.79
CA ALA A 606 9.59 -10.25 10.24
C ALA A 606 8.56 -10.69 9.19
N ARG A 607 7.56 -11.47 9.61
CA ARG A 607 6.37 -11.75 8.78
C ARG A 607 5.43 -10.55 8.81
N LEU A 608 4.77 -10.25 7.70
CA LEU A 608 3.70 -9.25 7.68
C LEU A 608 2.35 -9.88 8.01
N ALA A 609 1.54 -9.17 8.80
CA ALA A 609 0.11 -9.46 8.96
C ALA A 609 -0.72 -8.19 8.81
N GLU A 610 -1.87 -8.31 8.13
CA GLU A 610 -2.90 -7.29 8.09
C GLU A 610 -3.55 -7.17 9.48
N GLU A 611 -3.86 -5.95 9.92
CA GLU A 611 -4.58 -5.65 11.16
C GLU A 611 -5.83 -6.51 11.43
N LYS A 612 -6.57 -6.87 10.37
CA LYS A 612 -7.80 -7.66 10.46
C LYS A 612 -7.53 -9.16 10.66
N ALA A 613 -6.29 -9.61 10.48
CA ALA A 613 -5.88 -10.98 10.73
C ALA A 613 -5.43 -11.20 12.18
N LEU A 614 -5.23 -10.13 12.97
CA LEU A 614 -4.85 -10.26 14.38
C LEU A 614 -5.83 -11.15 15.18
N PRO A 615 -7.16 -11.01 15.04
CA PRO A 615 -8.11 -11.84 15.78
C PRO A 615 -8.21 -13.29 15.29
N THR A 616 -7.48 -13.67 14.23
CA THR A 616 -7.63 -14.99 13.57
C THR A 616 -6.49 -15.98 13.90
N GLY A 617 -5.79 -15.80 15.03
CA GLY A 617 -4.70 -16.69 15.47
C GLY A 617 -3.35 -16.46 14.78
N VAL A 618 -3.18 -15.35 14.04
CA VAL A 618 -1.89 -15.04 13.39
C VAL A 618 -0.75 -14.78 14.41
N LEU A 619 -1.12 -14.56 15.68
CA LEU A 619 -0.20 -14.30 16.79
C LEU A 619 0.25 -15.57 17.52
N ASP A 620 -0.28 -16.76 17.19
CA ASP A 620 -0.03 -18.00 17.96
C ASP A 620 1.45 -18.39 18.02
N ASP A 621 2.19 -18.20 16.92
CA ASP A 621 3.63 -18.48 16.81
C ASP A 621 4.49 -17.21 17.00
N CYS A 622 3.86 -16.06 17.30
CA CYS A 622 4.51 -14.77 17.46
C CYS A 622 5.12 -14.64 18.87
N ARG A 623 6.35 -14.12 18.96
CA ARG A 623 6.98 -13.71 20.23
C ARG A 623 7.08 -12.19 20.34
N VAL A 624 7.34 -11.52 19.22
CA VAL A 624 7.47 -10.07 19.14
C VAL A 624 6.53 -9.52 18.07
N LEU A 625 5.60 -8.65 18.48
CA LEU A 625 4.73 -7.89 17.58
C LEU A 625 5.29 -6.47 17.41
N LEU A 626 5.59 -6.09 16.17
CA LEU A 626 6.05 -4.77 15.77
C LEU A 626 4.90 -3.99 15.12
N ILE A 627 4.56 -2.82 15.66
CA ILE A 627 3.57 -1.91 15.07
C ILE A 627 4.23 -0.55 14.84
N GLU A 628 4.72 -0.31 13.62
CA GLU A 628 5.40 0.95 13.33
C GLU A 628 4.45 2.13 13.31
N ARG A 629 3.31 1.96 12.63
CA ARG A 629 2.23 2.95 12.51
C ARG A 629 0.93 2.22 12.23
N ALA A 630 0.04 2.17 13.23
CA ALA A 630 -1.34 1.74 13.05
C ALA A 630 -2.27 2.60 13.92
N PRO A 631 -2.40 3.91 13.62
CA PRO A 631 -3.25 4.80 14.40
C PRO A 631 -4.73 4.41 14.35
N CYS A 632 -5.20 3.77 13.27
CA CYS A 632 -6.56 3.24 13.17
C CYS A 632 -6.58 1.75 13.51
N LEU A 633 -7.25 1.38 14.61
CA LEU A 633 -7.50 -0.03 14.97
C LEU A 633 -8.97 -0.23 15.37
N SER A 634 -9.49 -1.42 15.07
CA SER A 634 -10.79 -1.87 15.60
C SER A 634 -10.65 -2.39 17.03
N HIS A 635 -11.76 -2.55 17.73
CA HIS A 635 -11.76 -3.10 19.09
C HIS A 635 -11.25 -4.55 19.12
N GLU A 636 -11.59 -5.35 18.11
CA GLU A 636 -11.15 -6.74 18.01
C GLU A 636 -9.63 -6.85 17.80
N SER A 637 -9.06 -5.99 16.94
CA SER A 637 -7.61 -5.92 16.76
C SER A 637 -6.90 -5.48 18.04
N VAL A 638 -7.47 -4.53 18.79
CA VAL A 638 -6.92 -4.09 20.09
C VAL A 638 -6.95 -5.23 21.10
N ALA A 639 -8.08 -5.90 21.26
CA ALA A 639 -8.23 -7.03 22.17
C ALA A 639 -7.21 -8.15 21.86
N ALA A 640 -7.01 -8.48 20.58
CA ALA A 640 -6.01 -9.48 20.19
C ALA A 640 -4.58 -9.08 20.57
N ILE A 641 -4.23 -7.80 20.47
CA ILE A 641 -2.91 -7.28 20.90
C ILE A 641 -2.78 -7.35 22.43
N VAL A 642 -3.84 -6.96 23.15
CA VAL A 642 -3.87 -7.01 24.62
C VAL A 642 -3.68 -8.44 25.11
N ASP A 643 -4.45 -9.39 24.55
CA ASP A 643 -4.34 -10.81 24.89
C ASP A 643 -2.94 -11.37 24.62
N PHE A 644 -2.34 -11.00 23.49
CA PHE A 644 -0.96 -11.38 23.14
C PHE A 644 0.05 -10.88 24.18
N VAL A 645 0.00 -9.59 24.54
CA VAL A 645 0.91 -9.00 25.53
C VAL A 645 0.67 -9.64 26.91
N GLN A 646 -0.57 -9.72 27.36
CA GLN A 646 -0.91 -10.28 28.67
C GLN A 646 -0.49 -11.75 28.79
N SER A 647 -0.47 -12.49 27.69
CA SER A 647 -0.07 -13.89 27.62
C SER A 647 1.45 -14.13 27.60
N GLY A 648 2.26 -13.08 27.39
CA GLY A 648 3.72 -13.17 27.41
C GLY A 648 4.45 -12.60 26.19
N GLY A 649 3.71 -12.08 25.20
CA GLY A 649 4.28 -11.46 24.01
C GLY A 649 4.96 -10.12 24.30
N THR A 650 5.95 -9.76 23.49
CA THR A 650 6.55 -8.43 23.50
C THR A 650 5.91 -7.58 22.40
N LEU A 651 5.33 -6.44 22.77
CA LEU A 651 4.84 -5.44 21.83
C LEU A 651 5.86 -4.31 21.70
N ILE A 652 6.31 -4.03 20.48
CA ILE A 652 7.12 -2.87 20.14
C ILE A 652 6.30 -1.98 19.21
N THR A 653 6.03 -0.74 19.61
CA THR A 653 5.07 0.10 18.87
C THR A 653 5.39 1.60 18.94
N SER A 654 4.73 2.38 18.09
CA SER A 654 4.59 3.83 18.26
C SER A 654 3.54 4.18 19.32
N ALA A 655 3.63 5.40 19.86
CA ALA A 655 2.70 5.90 20.89
C ALA A 655 1.28 6.14 20.39
N ASP A 656 1.11 6.41 19.09
CA ASP A 656 -0.15 6.79 18.45
C ASP A 656 -1.02 5.59 17.98
N VAL A 657 -0.60 4.36 18.28
CA VAL A 657 -1.33 3.14 17.92
C VAL A 657 -2.75 3.16 18.51
N GLY A 658 -3.74 2.87 17.67
CA GLY A 658 -5.15 2.79 18.09
C GLY A 658 -5.81 4.13 18.49
N MET A 659 -5.19 5.28 18.23
CA MET A 659 -5.77 6.60 18.56
C MET A 659 -7.03 6.97 17.77
N TYR A 660 -7.34 6.20 16.72
CA TYR A 660 -8.51 6.40 15.89
C TYR A 660 -9.28 5.08 15.73
N ASP A 661 -10.57 5.17 15.43
CA ASP A 661 -11.37 4.01 15.07
C ASP A 661 -11.20 3.58 13.60
N ALA A 662 -11.98 2.59 13.18
CA ALA A 662 -11.91 2.00 11.85
C ALA A 662 -12.30 2.94 10.69
N ILE A 663 -12.85 4.14 10.98
CA ILE A 663 -13.17 5.15 9.97
C ILE A 663 -12.40 6.46 10.20
N GLY A 664 -11.38 6.43 11.06
CA GLY A 664 -10.52 7.58 11.34
C GLY A 664 -11.14 8.64 12.26
N ARG A 665 -12.19 8.32 13.03
CA ARG A 665 -12.66 9.21 14.11
C ARG A 665 -11.65 9.19 15.27
N PRO A 666 -11.38 10.32 15.91
CA PRO A 666 -10.40 10.39 16.98
C PRO A 666 -11.00 9.75 18.24
N ARG A 667 -10.16 9.15 19.06
CA ARG A 667 -10.53 8.66 20.39
C ARG A 667 -9.85 9.53 21.45
N PRO A 668 -10.49 9.82 22.60
CA PRO A 668 -9.85 10.60 23.65
C PRO A 668 -8.55 9.96 24.14
N THR A 669 -8.53 8.64 24.21
CA THR A 669 -7.36 7.82 24.54
C THR A 669 -7.29 6.60 23.63
N SER A 670 -6.09 6.04 23.47
CA SER A 670 -5.97 4.73 22.81
C SER A 670 -6.62 3.64 23.69
N PRO A 671 -7.52 2.82 23.12
CA PRO A 671 -8.10 1.67 23.84
C PRO A 671 -7.00 0.66 24.19
N LEU A 672 -5.92 0.56 23.41
CA LEU A 672 -4.81 -0.33 23.69
C LEU A 672 -4.16 0.01 25.03
N TRP A 673 -3.85 1.29 25.26
CA TRP A 673 -3.23 1.72 26.52
C TRP A 673 -4.18 1.51 27.69
N THR A 674 -5.44 1.90 27.52
CA THR A 674 -6.46 1.77 28.55
C THR A 674 -6.67 0.29 28.96
N GLU A 675 -6.77 -0.62 27.99
CA GLU A 675 -6.99 -2.06 28.24
C GLU A 675 -5.74 -2.77 28.79
N LEU A 676 -4.55 -2.25 28.54
CA LEU A 676 -3.31 -2.69 29.21
C LEU A 676 -3.15 -2.12 30.63
N GLY A 677 -4.09 -1.29 31.09
CA GLY A 677 -4.03 -0.64 32.40
C GLY A 677 -3.06 0.54 32.47
N LEU A 678 -2.72 1.14 31.33
CA LEU A 678 -1.82 2.28 31.22
C LEU A 678 -2.60 3.56 30.91
N PRO A 679 -2.33 4.68 31.60
CA PRO A 679 -3.04 5.95 31.37
C PRO A 679 -2.68 6.60 30.02
N HIS A 680 -1.51 6.29 29.48
CA HIS A 680 -0.98 6.76 28.20
C HIS A 680 0.11 5.80 27.72
N ALA A 681 0.67 6.03 26.53
CA ALA A 681 1.83 5.30 26.04
C ALA A 681 2.98 5.38 27.08
N PRO A 682 3.59 4.25 27.49
CA PRO A 682 4.68 4.29 28.47
C PRO A 682 5.95 4.89 27.85
N VAL A 683 6.74 5.61 28.65
CA VAL A 683 8.02 6.20 28.19
C VAL A 683 9.17 5.20 28.26
N GLU A 684 9.08 4.24 29.18
CA GLU A 684 10.07 3.18 29.41
C GLU A 684 9.44 1.82 29.12
N PRO A 685 10.25 0.77 28.81
CA PRO A 685 9.77 -0.60 28.75
C PRO A 685 8.95 -0.96 29.97
N THR A 686 7.70 -1.38 29.75
CA THR A 686 6.72 -1.56 30.82
C THR A 686 6.10 -2.94 30.75
N ARG A 687 6.17 -3.67 31.86
CA ARG A 687 5.55 -4.98 32.00
C ARG A 687 4.03 -4.87 32.05
N CYS A 688 3.34 -5.61 31.19
CA CYS A 688 1.88 -5.69 31.15
C CYS A 688 1.47 -7.17 31.15
N GLY A 689 0.93 -7.64 32.29
CA GLY A 689 0.69 -9.07 32.49
C GLY A 689 2.00 -9.88 32.49
N LYS A 690 2.07 -10.92 31.65
CA LYS A 690 3.29 -11.74 31.49
C LYS A 690 4.27 -11.17 30.48
N GLY A 691 3.82 -10.29 29.58
CA GLY A 691 4.63 -9.70 28.52
C GLY A 691 5.14 -8.30 28.84
N GLU A 692 5.60 -7.63 27.80
CA GLU A 692 6.22 -6.30 27.88
C GLU A 692 5.79 -5.44 26.70
N VAL A 693 5.65 -4.14 26.97
CA VAL A 693 5.41 -3.11 25.97
C VAL A 693 6.61 -2.18 25.91
N VAL A 694 7.11 -1.95 24.70
CA VAL A 694 8.16 -0.98 24.41
C VAL A 694 7.62 0.03 23.41
N VAL A 695 7.50 1.28 23.84
CA VAL A 695 7.16 2.38 22.94
C VAL A 695 8.44 3.03 22.46
N MET A 696 8.53 3.25 21.15
CA MET A 696 9.72 3.85 20.56
C MET A 696 9.40 4.83 19.46
N THR A 697 10.38 5.69 19.22
CA THR A 697 10.29 6.74 18.22
C THR A 697 10.73 6.19 16.86
N LEU A 698 9.79 5.85 15.96
CA LEU A 698 10.07 5.09 14.74
C LEU A 698 10.14 5.92 13.44
N PRO A 699 11.22 5.79 12.63
CA PRO A 699 12.26 4.76 12.71
C PRO A 699 13.27 5.00 13.85
N ALA A 700 13.54 3.95 14.61
CA ALA A 700 14.53 3.93 15.69
C ALA A 700 15.85 3.33 15.16
N PRO A 701 16.99 3.52 15.85
CA PRO A 701 18.16 2.68 15.63
C PRO A 701 17.78 1.23 15.97
N TRP A 702 17.64 0.37 14.97
CA TRP A 702 17.22 -1.03 15.18
C TRP A 702 18.23 -1.86 16.00
N GLU A 703 19.43 -1.31 16.21
CA GLU A 703 20.45 -1.80 17.14
C GLU A 703 19.94 -1.81 18.59
N ASP A 704 19.17 -0.80 18.99
CA ASP A 704 18.63 -0.65 20.35
C ASP A 704 17.62 -1.74 20.68
N VAL A 705 16.98 -2.33 19.67
CA VAL A 705 15.99 -3.40 19.86
C VAL A 705 16.54 -4.82 19.64
N SER A 706 17.83 -4.92 19.32
CA SER A 706 18.46 -6.19 18.95
C SER A 706 18.36 -7.25 20.03
N GLY A 707 18.31 -6.86 21.32
CA GLY A 707 18.12 -7.77 22.45
C GLY A 707 16.82 -8.56 22.36
N TRP A 708 15.68 -7.89 22.14
CA TRP A 708 14.37 -8.54 22.00
C TRP A 708 14.26 -9.40 20.74
N LEU A 709 15.04 -9.08 19.70
CA LEU A 709 15.02 -9.77 18.40
C LEU A 709 16.06 -10.89 18.27
N SER A 710 17.02 -10.98 19.19
CA SER A 710 18.12 -11.94 19.15
C SER A 710 17.67 -13.41 19.01
N PRO A 711 16.59 -13.87 19.68
CA PRO A 711 16.07 -15.23 19.52
C PRO A 711 15.49 -15.53 18.14
N ALA A 712 15.28 -14.52 17.29
CA ALA A 712 14.76 -14.66 15.93
C ALA A 712 15.83 -14.44 14.85
N ARG A 713 17.08 -14.20 15.26
CA ARG A 713 18.15 -13.74 14.37
C ARG A 713 18.93 -14.91 13.76
N PHE A 714 19.05 -14.93 12.44
CA PHE A 714 19.98 -15.77 11.69
C PHE A 714 21.31 -15.04 11.49
N LEU A 715 22.43 -15.74 11.57
CA LEU A 715 23.76 -15.17 11.27
C LEU A 715 24.23 -15.65 9.91
N LEU A 716 24.80 -14.73 9.14
CA LEU A 716 25.49 -14.99 7.89
C LEU A 716 26.98 -14.75 8.09
N GLU A 717 27.80 -15.76 7.81
CA GLU A 717 29.25 -15.70 8.00
C GLU A 717 29.97 -16.13 6.70
N PRO A 718 30.78 -15.25 6.08
CA PRO A 718 30.98 -13.84 6.43
C PRO A 718 29.69 -13.01 6.26
N GLN A 719 29.62 -11.87 6.93
CA GLN A 719 28.47 -10.98 6.85
C GLN A 719 28.20 -10.55 5.40
N ALA A 720 26.96 -10.72 4.95
CA ALA A 720 26.53 -10.40 3.59
C ALA A 720 25.26 -9.55 3.58
N ASP A 721 25.12 -8.70 2.55
CA ASP A 721 23.90 -7.93 2.33
C ASP A 721 22.85 -8.79 1.61
N ALA A 722 22.13 -9.59 2.39
CA ALA A 722 21.14 -10.54 1.91
C ALA A 722 19.87 -10.54 2.76
N SER A 723 18.74 -10.82 2.11
CA SER A 723 17.47 -11.10 2.76
C SER A 723 17.39 -12.57 3.18
N VAL A 724 17.02 -12.81 4.44
CA VAL A 724 16.82 -14.14 5.02
C VAL A 724 15.33 -14.44 5.16
N LEU A 725 14.88 -15.56 4.60
CA LEU A 725 13.48 -16.00 4.58
C LEU A 725 13.34 -17.43 5.09
N PRO A 726 13.08 -17.62 6.40
CA PRO A 726 13.05 -18.92 7.05
C PRO A 726 11.65 -19.55 7.04
N TYR A 727 11.64 -20.87 6.88
CA TYR A 727 10.47 -21.73 6.94
C TYR A 727 10.74 -22.91 7.85
N VAL A 728 9.68 -23.46 8.43
CA VAL A 728 9.74 -24.61 9.33
C VAL A 728 8.72 -25.66 8.91
N ASP A 729 9.10 -26.93 8.97
CA ASP A 729 8.20 -28.05 8.71
C ASP A 729 7.39 -28.43 9.98
N ARG A 730 6.69 -29.56 9.94
CA ARG A 730 5.93 -30.08 11.08
C ARG A 730 6.81 -30.69 12.19
N ASN A 731 8.05 -31.05 11.86
CA ASN A 731 9.02 -31.65 12.78
C ASN A 731 9.95 -30.61 13.41
N GLY A 732 9.82 -29.33 13.04
CA GLY A 732 10.68 -28.26 13.51
C GLY A 732 11.97 -28.08 12.69
N GLN A 733 12.14 -28.77 11.55
CA GLN A 733 13.30 -28.60 10.69
C GLN A 733 13.18 -27.31 9.87
N LEU A 734 14.29 -26.57 9.79
CA LEU A 734 14.34 -25.29 9.08
C LEU A 734 14.75 -25.44 7.62
N LEU A 735 14.11 -24.63 6.77
CA LEU A 735 14.55 -24.33 5.41
C LEU A 735 14.68 -22.81 5.28
N VAL A 736 15.88 -22.32 4.98
CA VAL A 736 16.17 -20.87 4.96
C VAL A 736 16.57 -20.44 3.56
N TYR A 737 15.82 -19.52 2.94
CA TYR A 737 16.29 -18.86 1.72
C TYR A 737 17.17 -17.67 2.07
N VAL A 738 18.30 -17.53 1.38
CA VAL A 738 19.18 -16.37 1.44
C VAL A 738 19.23 -15.76 0.04
N CYS A 739 18.64 -14.58 -0.14
CA CYS A 739 18.54 -13.91 -1.44
C CYS A 739 19.29 -12.58 -1.42
N ALA A 740 20.13 -12.32 -2.41
CA ALA A 740 20.89 -11.07 -2.52
C ALA A 740 20.80 -10.46 -3.92
N ASP A 741 20.90 -9.13 -3.99
CA ASP A 741 21.03 -8.40 -5.25
C ASP A 741 22.46 -8.49 -5.84
N GLY A 742 23.45 -8.76 -5.00
CA GLY A 742 24.87 -8.92 -5.36
C GLY A 742 25.39 -10.34 -5.10
N PRO A 743 26.59 -10.67 -5.63
CA PRO A 743 27.18 -11.99 -5.43
C PRO A 743 27.44 -12.27 -3.95
N LEU A 744 27.18 -13.52 -3.54
CA LEU A 744 27.42 -14.02 -2.20
C LEU A 744 28.71 -14.86 -2.16
N PRO A 745 29.47 -14.83 -1.05
CA PRO A 745 30.67 -15.65 -0.90
C PRO A 745 30.38 -17.15 -1.03
N ASP A 746 31.29 -17.88 -1.68
CA ASP A 746 31.14 -19.32 -1.88
C ASP A 746 31.19 -20.11 -0.56
N ASP A 747 31.87 -19.58 0.45
CA ASP A 747 32.03 -20.12 1.80
C ASP A 747 30.97 -19.60 2.79
N ILE A 748 29.90 -18.96 2.32
CA ILE A 748 28.86 -18.44 3.21
C ILE A 748 28.20 -19.55 4.06
N HIS A 749 28.16 -19.32 5.36
CA HIS A 749 27.52 -20.14 6.36
C HIS A 749 26.30 -19.43 6.94
N VAL A 750 25.26 -20.21 7.24
CA VAL A 750 24.01 -19.71 7.82
C VAL A 750 23.80 -20.40 9.16
N THR A 751 23.77 -19.61 10.23
CA THR A 751 23.60 -20.12 11.60
C THR A 751 22.21 -19.74 12.12
N ALA A 752 21.42 -20.76 12.48
CA ALA A 752 20.07 -20.57 12.98
C ALA A 752 20.05 -20.09 14.44
N CYS A 753 18.95 -19.46 14.84
CA CYS A 753 18.63 -19.27 16.26
C CYS A 753 18.23 -20.63 16.89
N ASP A 754 18.69 -20.89 18.12
CA ASP A 754 18.18 -21.96 19.00
C ASP A 754 18.51 -23.43 18.64
N GLY A 755 19.69 -23.73 18.09
CA GLY A 755 20.16 -25.12 17.94
C GLY A 755 19.33 -25.99 16.98
N VAL A 756 18.46 -25.37 16.19
CA VAL A 756 17.57 -26.05 15.25
C VAL A 756 18.33 -26.45 14.00
N SER A 757 18.26 -27.73 13.64
CA SER A 757 18.86 -28.26 12.41
C SER A 757 18.05 -27.90 11.17
N GLY A 758 18.71 -27.76 10.04
CA GLY A 758 18.04 -27.55 8.76
C GLY A 758 19.02 -27.32 7.63
N ARG A 759 18.52 -26.70 6.56
CA ARG A 759 19.33 -26.32 5.39
C ARG A 759 19.02 -24.92 4.92
N ALA A 760 19.97 -24.30 4.23
CA ALA A 760 19.78 -23.03 3.55
C ALA A 760 19.89 -23.19 2.02
N ILE A 761 19.06 -22.46 1.31
CA ILE A 761 19.12 -22.28 -0.15
C ILE A 761 19.73 -20.90 -0.40
N ILE A 762 20.93 -20.89 -0.96
CA ILE A 762 21.67 -19.68 -1.32
C ILE A 762 21.30 -19.29 -2.75
N CYS A 763 20.64 -18.14 -2.89
CA CYS A 763 20.23 -17.56 -4.17
C CYS A 763 21.13 -16.36 -4.49
N SER A 764 22.26 -16.63 -5.14
CA SER A 764 23.23 -15.63 -5.57
C SER A 764 23.12 -15.34 -7.08
N PRO A 765 23.21 -14.08 -7.53
CA PRO A 765 23.05 -13.69 -8.93
C PRO A 765 24.08 -14.31 -9.88
N ASP A 766 25.32 -14.49 -9.44
CA ASP A 766 26.44 -15.05 -10.20
C ASP A 766 26.34 -16.58 -10.38
N GLN A 767 25.53 -17.26 -9.56
CA GLN A 767 25.38 -18.70 -9.58
C GLN A 767 24.41 -19.18 -10.67
N LEU A 768 24.83 -20.21 -11.42
CA LEU A 768 24.01 -20.85 -12.45
C LEU A 768 22.69 -21.39 -11.92
N GLN A 769 22.70 -21.89 -10.69
CA GLN A 769 21.55 -22.41 -9.96
C GLN A 769 21.75 -22.14 -8.46
N PRO A 770 20.66 -22.05 -7.67
CA PRO A 770 20.78 -21.94 -6.22
C PRO A 770 21.54 -23.12 -5.61
N ARG A 771 22.35 -22.85 -4.57
CA ARG A 771 23.10 -23.88 -3.84
C ARG A 771 22.39 -24.26 -2.54
N VAL A 772 22.51 -25.52 -2.12
CA VAL A 772 21.99 -25.99 -0.83
C VAL A 772 23.15 -26.21 0.13
N VAL A 773 23.09 -25.62 1.31
CA VAL A 773 24.08 -25.77 2.39
C VAL A 773 23.40 -26.20 3.69
N GLY A 774 24.11 -26.91 4.58
CA GLY A 774 23.59 -27.23 5.91
C GLY A 774 23.54 -25.99 6.81
N LEU A 775 22.54 -25.90 7.69
CA LEU A 775 22.53 -24.88 8.74
C LEU A 775 23.53 -25.26 9.84
N MET A 776 24.28 -24.27 10.31
CA MET A 776 25.05 -24.39 11.54
C MET A 776 24.14 -24.13 12.74
N THR A 777 24.39 -24.86 13.82
CA THR A 777 23.78 -24.62 15.13
C THR A 777 24.68 -23.67 15.91
N ARG A 778 24.10 -22.63 16.52
CA ARG A 778 24.82 -21.77 17.47
C ARG A 778 25.33 -22.54 18.68
#